data_AF-A0A015L828-F1
#
_entry.id   AF-A0A015L828-F1
#
_cell.length_a   1.000
_cell.length_b   1.000
_cell.length_c   1.000
_cell.angle_alpha   90.00
_cell.angle_beta   90.00
_cell.angle_gamma   90.00
#
_symmetry.space_group_name_H-M   'P 1'
#
loop_
_entity.id
_entity.type
_entity.pdbx_description
1 polymer ?
#
loop_
_entity_poly.entity_id
_entity_poly.type
_entity_poly.pdbx_seq_one_letter_code
_entity_poly.pdbx_strand_id
1 'polypeptide(L)'
;MYGDELNIMALPDFHDVAWFERLSKIKMLLDRKETKYDNAKTFLQNTKVIMAKLKICDWSSLNENLIHIRVATLKRLLPIAVSYGIEQKDPVIIPLVNHDSEEPIYGPIDFLNDGNPIKLFPDINDDVDEFFIQLSEYLRTHFETTKQSRKESSDDNEWFSNFDRFLKDIIKRRTSRVKNWYLQNTAKFPQDNSDITDGRYALNQKIDELTRLWTLCGLTCYQCGLKCVKNHDHKENHDCLTDHKCHFPCHFSEAHNDNPTPECKHKAGHKGKHACAKMIHLCGKTCFLIGKFNCQKFCSKKFGHDDGEHLCQSKRNHYCGKDCSLSIHNTKGDYRCPNKCTISYKEHHYFHRCENTTCPIQCPIPDCKERCQSDDHFHAFSDSQQVNHFCGKEHQCRELCEEDGICNVVTEPKKQEETYKGRVEGTVITYTKYIQLSEKLKCNKMIPPNEFEHAGKHTHNEDHYCDKKCQFCEYYCTLPYGHPHFHDTRHGINMTQTEFTGDEFVYAGVSDQKTFVLCNLFCKDLGRHRHIDYCQNDENCELSRDMQHINVKVSPNPDKPKDFISHKLFWERTGFKDPHTCQEQQEFTKCDHQCPDKKHKSKSSFCELQLFHAPISKPPNDYGYVSSDGHYFNCEKPNTPFHIIFVLDYSSSMTKQDIKPIQDFPIYNDLTKKHNNRIGAVYQAVYLFMNARRNSTMTDRISLVLFNHKTIVPFEYQDLTNLKDLLNSMLQYEACGLINFDSAIQKAGVLIETHFDPTKVNVIIFLSDRECGTPTNQLNAICKQNKEKGSPLYLYTVLFGSDRHSNSLNKMAEIAQSYHPQNPSSKNALRCQFTSTADAGKLANYFNYVEDSLRNHEPASLKKV
;
A
#
# COMPACT_ATOMS: atom_id res chain seq x y z
N MET A 1 21.63 3.19 6.92
CA MET A 1 21.76 2.75 8.31
C MET A 1 22.43 1.40 8.24
N TYR A 2 23.73 1.35 8.53
CA TYR A 2 24.61 0.21 8.89
C TYR A 2 24.39 -1.18 8.25
N GLY A 3 25.46 -1.80 7.74
CA GLY A 3 25.40 -3.14 7.14
C GLY A 3 24.90 -4.22 8.11
N ASP A 4 24.09 -5.12 7.58
CA ASP A 4 23.76 -6.49 8.05
C ASP A 4 23.27 -6.72 9.48
N GLU A 5 22.88 -5.70 10.23
CA GLU A 5 22.28 -5.87 11.56
C GLU A 5 21.00 -5.05 11.75
N LEU A 6 19.85 -5.74 11.65
CA LEU A 6 18.56 -5.22 12.11
C LEU A 6 18.45 -5.45 13.62
N ASN A 7 18.50 -4.38 14.41
CA ASN A 7 18.30 -4.44 15.86
C ASN A 7 17.00 -3.72 16.23
N ILE A 8 15.95 -4.49 16.51
CA ILE A 8 14.64 -3.96 16.91
C ILE A 8 14.66 -3.74 18.43
N MET A 9 14.53 -2.49 18.86
CA MET A 9 14.50 -2.13 20.27
C MET A 9 13.14 -1.54 20.64
N ALA A 10 12.49 -2.11 21.67
CA ALA A 10 11.31 -1.51 22.27
C ALA A 10 11.69 -0.23 23.01
N LEU A 11 11.03 0.88 22.66
CA LEU A 11 11.15 2.15 23.37
C LEU A 11 10.12 2.21 24.51
N PRO A 12 10.50 2.69 25.71
CA PRO A 12 9.56 3.05 26.76
C PRO A 12 8.60 4.16 26.31
N ASP A 13 7.53 4.41 27.05
CA ASP A 13 6.62 5.53 26.76
C ASP A 13 7.36 6.87 26.75
N PHE A 14 7.00 7.76 25.82
CA PHE A 14 7.72 9.02 25.53
C PHE A 14 7.86 9.96 26.75
N HIS A 15 7.01 9.79 27.76
CA HIS A 15 7.01 10.62 28.98
C HIS A 15 7.83 10.02 30.13
N ASP A 16 8.43 8.84 29.96
CA ASP A 16 9.26 8.19 30.97
C ASP A 16 10.72 8.66 30.87
N VAL A 17 11.38 8.90 32.01
CA VAL A 17 12.82 9.18 32.09
C VAL A 17 13.63 8.05 31.44
N ALA A 18 13.14 6.81 31.54
CA ALA A 18 13.74 5.64 30.88
C ALA A 18 13.83 5.81 29.35
N TRP A 19 12.95 6.60 28.72
CA TRP A 19 13.02 6.90 27.29
C TRP A 19 14.27 7.71 26.93
N PHE A 20 14.58 8.76 27.69
CA PHE A 20 15.76 9.61 27.47
C PHE A 20 17.07 8.87 27.76
N GLU A 21 17.08 8.01 28.78
CA GLU A 21 18.22 7.12 29.04
C GLU A 21 18.44 6.12 27.90
N ARG A 22 17.34 5.57 27.34
CA ARG A 22 17.41 4.64 26.21
C ARG A 22 17.91 5.32 24.94
N LEU A 23 17.49 6.56 24.68
CA LEU A 23 18.02 7.37 23.59
C LEU A 23 19.52 7.62 23.73
N SER A 24 20.01 7.87 24.93
CA SER A 24 21.44 8.07 25.19
C SER A 24 22.23 6.80 24.87
N LYS A 25 21.69 5.61 25.20
CA LYS A 25 22.26 4.31 24.80
C LYS A 25 22.19 4.08 23.29
N ILE A 26 21.09 4.44 22.63
CA ILE A 26 20.96 4.38 21.16
C ILE A 26 22.00 5.28 20.50
N LYS A 27 22.21 6.50 21.00
CA LYS A 27 23.25 7.41 20.53
C LYS A 27 24.64 6.77 20.66
N MET A 28 24.98 6.19 21.82
CA MET A 28 26.27 5.50 21.98
C MET A 28 26.44 4.32 21.01
N LEU A 29 25.36 3.61 20.68
CA LEU A 29 25.39 2.53 19.68
C LEU A 29 25.59 3.08 18.26
N LEU A 30 24.91 4.17 17.91
CA LEU A 30 25.04 4.83 16.61
C LEU A 30 26.43 5.45 16.41
N ASP A 31 26.96 6.10 17.44
CA ASP A 31 28.29 6.74 17.43
C ASP A 31 29.44 5.71 17.31
N ARG A 32 29.19 4.44 17.70
CA ARG A 32 30.15 3.34 17.56
C ARG A 32 30.12 2.64 16.20
N LYS A 33 29.09 2.90 15.37
CA LYS A 33 28.96 2.24 14.08
C LYS A 33 29.55 3.09 12.95
N GLU A 34 30.30 2.45 12.05
CA GLU A 34 30.88 3.10 10.87
C GLU A 34 29.78 3.65 9.94
N THR A 35 29.94 4.89 9.49
CA THR A 35 28.99 5.57 8.61
C THR A 35 28.93 4.86 7.25
N LYS A 36 27.78 4.27 6.91
CA LYS A 36 27.54 3.58 5.62
C LYS A 36 27.33 4.53 4.43
N TYR A 37 27.05 5.81 4.68
CA TYR A 37 26.78 6.79 3.63
C TYR A 37 27.79 7.91 3.69
N ASP A 38 28.39 8.21 2.54
CA ASP A 38 29.45 9.21 2.41
C ASP A 38 28.92 10.65 2.52
N ASN A 39 27.61 10.87 2.31
CA ASN A 39 26.96 12.18 2.45
C ASN A 39 25.49 12.11 2.88
N ALA A 40 25.01 13.26 3.40
CA ALA A 40 23.66 13.45 3.92
C ALA A 40 22.57 13.35 2.84
N LYS A 41 22.86 13.73 1.59
CA LYS A 41 21.88 13.70 0.50
C LYS A 41 21.55 12.28 0.05
N THR A 42 22.56 11.42 -0.09
CA THR A 42 22.39 9.99 -0.38
C THR A 42 21.65 9.31 0.76
N PHE A 43 22.01 9.62 2.00
CA PHE A 43 21.28 9.15 3.18
C PHE A 43 19.81 9.57 3.16
N LEU A 44 19.53 10.86 2.91
CA LEU A 44 18.18 11.41 2.87
C LEU A 44 17.35 10.80 1.73
N GLN A 45 17.91 10.66 0.53
CA GLN A 45 17.22 10.05 -0.60
C GLN A 45 16.84 8.60 -0.28
N ASN A 46 17.79 7.79 0.16
CA ASN A 46 17.52 6.40 0.52
C ASN A 46 16.52 6.30 1.66
N THR A 47 16.62 7.17 2.67
CA THR A 47 15.66 7.21 3.78
C THR A 47 14.27 7.61 3.31
N LYS A 48 14.14 8.62 2.43
CA LYS A 48 12.84 9.00 1.84
C LYS A 48 12.23 7.85 1.04
N VAL A 49 13.02 7.15 0.24
CA VAL A 49 12.54 5.98 -0.52
C VAL A 49 12.13 4.87 0.44
N ILE A 50 12.95 4.54 1.45
CA ILE A 50 12.60 3.53 2.47
C ILE A 50 11.33 3.94 3.22
N MET A 51 11.19 5.20 3.66
CA MET A 51 10.00 5.67 4.37
C MET A 51 8.75 5.64 3.49
N ALA A 52 8.86 6.04 2.22
CA ALA A 52 7.77 5.94 1.25
C ALA A 52 7.38 4.47 1.05
N LYS A 53 8.36 3.60 0.84
CA LYS A 53 8.20 2.15 0.72
C LYS A 53 7.55 1.54 1.95
N LEU A 54 8.01 1.87 3.16
CA LEU A 54 7.40 1.42 4.42
C LEU A 54 5.95 1.91 4.57
N LYS A 55 5.67 3.17 4.22
CA LYS A 55 4.33 3.75 4.28
C LYS A 55 3.34 3.03 3.37
N ILE A 56 3.79 2.56 2.20
CA ILE A 56 2.96 1.85 1.22
C ILE A 56 3.17 0.34 1.25
N CYS A 57 3.92 -0.18 2.23
CA CYS A 57 4.30 -1.59 2.33
C CYS A 57 4.95 -2.18 1.05
N ASP A 58 5.73 -1.35 0.34
CA ASP A 58 6.50 -1.74 -0.84
C ASP A 58 7.87 -2.30 -0.46
N TRP A 59 8.03 -3.62 -0.55
CA TRP A 59 9.29 -4.35 -0.40
C TRP A 59 9.96 -4.72 -1.74
N SER A 60 9.57 -4.11 -2.87
CA SER A 60 10.25 -4.32 -4.16
C SER A 60 11.72 -3.90 -4.07
N SER A 61 12.55 -4.24 -5.07
CA SER A 61 13.96 -3.87 -5.08
C SER A 61 14.14 -2.38 -4.75
N LEU A 62 14.93 -2.07 -3.71
CA LEU A 62 15.31 -0.69 -3.41
C LEU A 62 16.16 -0.12 -4.55
N ASN A 63 17.00 -0.97 -5.15
CA ASN A 63 17.90 -0.58 -6.23
C ASN A 63 17.14 -0.13 -7.47
N GLU A 64 16.10 -0.86 -7.90
CA GLU A 64 15.29 -0.47 -9.06
C GLU A 64 14.62 0.89 -8.86
N ASN A 65 14.01 1.13 -7.70
CA ASN A 65 13.42 2.44 -7.39
C ASN A 65 14.47 3.56 -7.39
N LEU A 66 15.69 3.29 -6.91
CA LEU A 66 16.77 4.27 -6.92
C LEU A 66 17.28 4.56 -8.34
N ILE A 67 17.36 3.54 -9.22
CA ILE A 67 17.68 3.70 -10.64
C ILE A 67 16.63 4.57 -11.31
N HIS A 68 15.35 4.20 -11.15
CA HIS A 68 14.23 4.93 -11.73
C HIS A 68 14.22 6.40 -11.32
N ILE A 69 14.36 6.70 -10.02
CA ILE A 69 14.42 8.07 -9.51
C ILE A 69 15.63 8.82 -10.08
N ARG A 70 16.80 8.18 -10.16
CA ARG A 70 18.01 8.82 -10.71
C ARG A 70 17.82 9.15 -12.18
N VAL A 71 17.42 8.18 -13.00
CA VAL A 71 17.20 8.36 -14.44
C VAL A 71 16.13 9.41 -14.70
N ALA A 72 14.99 9.37 -13.99
CA ALA A 72 13.93 10.36 -14.13
C ALA A 72 14.42 11.77 -13.81
N THR A 73 15.24 11.91 -12.76
CA THR A 73 15.86 13.21 -12.40
C THR A 73 16.77 13.71 -13.52
N LEU A 74 17.66 12.85 -14.04
CA LEU A 74 18.55 13.21 -15.14
C LEU A 74 17.78 13.60 -16.41
N LYS A 75 16.76 12.81 -16.79
CA LYS A 75 15.89 13.08 -17.96
C LYS A 75 15.22 14.44 -17.87
N ARG A 76 14.72 14.81 -16.68
CA ARG A 76 14.13 16.13 -16.43
C ARG A 76 15.15 17.27 -16.60
N LEU A 77 16.41 17.03 -16.24
CA LEU A 77 17.49 18.01 -16.33
C LEU A 77 18.12 18.10 -17.74
N LEU A 78 17.91 17.10 -18.62
CA LEU A 78 18.50 17.06 -19.96
C LEU A 78 18.33 18.35 -20.78
N PRO A 79 17.14 18.99 -20.83
CA PRO A 79 16.98 20.24 -21.59
C PRO A 79 17.94 21.33 -21.09
N ILE A 80 18.04 21.54 -19.78
CA ILE A 80 18.91 22.56 -19.20
C ILE A 80 20.39 22.17 -19.36
N ALA A 81 20.71 20.90 -19.08
CA ALA A 81 22.07 20.38 -19.17
C ALA A 81 22.66 20.49 -20.58
N VAL A 82 21.88 20.17 -21.62
CA VAL A 82 22.33 20.28 -23.01
C VAL A 82 22.41 21.75 -23.44
N SER A 83 21.38 22.56 -23.14
CA SER A 83 21.33 23.98 -23.53
C SER A 83 22.39 24.84 -22.86
N TYR A 84 22.62 24.68 -21.56
CA TYR A 84 23.49 25.55 -20.75
C TYR A 84 24.72 24.86 -20.17
N GLY A 85 24.77 23.52 -20.09
CA GLY A 85 25.91 22.80 -19.51
C GLY A 85 25.95 22.88 -17.99
N ILE A 86 24.77 23.07 -17.38
CA ILE A 86 24.53 23.25 -15.94
C ILE A 86 23.21 22.54 -15.56
N GLU A 87 22.94 22.32 -14.28
CA GLU A 87 21.67 21.73 -13.82
C GLU A 87 20.59 22.78 -13.55
N GLN A 88 21.00 23.98 -13.13
CA GLN A 88 20.08 25.06 -12.78
C GLN A 88 20.71 26.43 -13.04
N LYS A 89 19.90 27.39 -13.51
CA LYS A 89 20.32 28.75 -13.84
C LYS A 89 19.95 29.77 -12.75
N ASP A 90 18.75 29.68 -12.18
CA ASP A 90 18.18 30.67 -11.25
C ASP A 90 17.66 30.00 -9.96
N PRO A 91 17.85 30.60 -8.75
CA PRO A 91 18.57 31.85 -8.44
C PRO A 91 20.10 31.69 -8.28
N VAL A 92 20.62 30.45 -8.31
CA VAL A 92 22.05 30.14 -8.22
C VAL A 92 22.42 29.23 -9.38
N ILE A 93 23.52 29.52 -10.06
CA ILE A 93 24.06 28.67 -11.13
C ILE A 93 24.62 27.39 -10.49
N ILE A 94 23.97 26.26 -10.74
CA ILE A 94 24.41 24.95 -10.25
C ILE A 94 25.10 24.21 -11.39
N PRO A 95 26.41 23.91 -11.31
CA PRO A 95 27.11 23.16 -12.34
C PRO A 95 26.55 21.74 -12.45
N LEU A 96 26.89 21.03 -13.54
CA LEU A 96 26.67 19.58 -13.61
C LEU A 96 27.44 18.92 -12.46
N VAL A 97 26.75 18.20 -11.58
CA VAL A 97 27.35 17.53 -10.42
C VAL A 97 27.17 16.02 -10.49
N ASN A 98 28.08 15.31 -9.83
CA ASN A 98 27.83 13.93 -9.48
C ASN A 98 26.84 13.91 -8.30
N HIS A 99 25.64 13.36 -8.49
CA HIS A 99 24.61 13.33 -7.45
C HIS A 99 24.93 12.38 -6.29
N ASP A 100 25.99 11.57 -6.42
CA ASP A 100 26.49 10.70 -5.35
C ASP A 100 27.63 11.33 -4.55
N SER A 101 28.54 12.12 -5.14
CA SER A 101 29.61 12.80 -4.39
C SER A 101 29.36 14.29 -4.13
N GLU A 102 28.39 14.88 -4.82
CA GLU A 102 28.13 16.33 -4.89
C GLU A 102 29.26 17.15 -5.53
N GLU A 103 30.27 16.49 -6.08
CA GLU A 103 31.38 17.16 -6.74
C GLU A 103 30.98 17.63 -8.15
N PRO A 104 31.46 18.80 -8.60
CA PRO A 104 31.27 19.25 -9.96
C PRO A 104 31.92 18.31 -10.97
N ILE A 105 31.21 18.05 -12.07
CA ILE A 105 31.79 17.35 -13.22
C ILE A 105 32.78 18.30 -13.91
N TYR A 106 34.06 18.03 -13.67
CA TYR A 106 35.18 18.75 -14.28
C TYR A 106 35.18 18.56 -15.80
N GLY A 107 35.44 19.67 -16.50
CA GLY A 107 35.54 19.73 -17.95
C GLY A 107 35.68 21.18 -18.39
N PRO A 108 36.20 21.44 -19.60
CA PRO A 108 36.24 22.80 -20.13
C PRO A 108 34.82 23.34 -20.19
N ILE A 109 34.57 24.43 -19.48
CA ILE A 109 33.28 25.12 -19.54
C ILE A 109 33.28 25.93 -20.83
N ASP A 110 32.16 25.91 -21.56
CA ASP A 110 32.00 26.62 -22.83
C ASP A 110 31.82 28.13 -22.60
N PHE A 111 32.83 28.77 -22.00
CA PHE A 111 32.85 30.20 -21.76
C PHE A 111 33.38 30.93 -22.99
N LEU A 112 32.57 31.83 -23.53
CA LEU A 112 33.01 32.80 -24.54
C LEU A 112 32.85 34.26 -24.05
N ASN A 113 32.04 34.51 -23.01
CA ASN A 113 31.90 35.83 -22.39
C ASN A 113 31.85 35.74 -20.84
N ASP A 114 32.70 36.52 -20.18
CA ASP A 114 32.58 36.95 -18.77
C ASP A 114 32.25 35.85 -17.73
N GLY A 115 32.75 34.63 -17.92
CA GLY A 115 32.60 33.54 -16.94
C GLY A 115 31.19 32.97 -16.80
N ASN A 116 30.26 33.29 -17.72
CA ASN A 116 28.89 32.76 -17.71
C ASN A 116 28.67 31.69 -18.79
N PRO A 117 27.95 30.60 -18.48
CA PRO A 117 27.69 29.53 -19.45
C PRO A 117 26.84 30.02 -20.63
N ILE A 118 27.31 29.79 -21.85
CA ILE A 118 26.59 30.14 -23.07
C ILE A 118 25.39 29.19 -23.28
N LYS A 119 24.21 29.77 -23.54
CA LYS A 119 22.99 29.05 -23.95
C LYS A 119 23.16 28.67 -25.41
N LEU A 120 23.19 27.38 -25.75
CA LEU A 120 23.38 26.87 -27.11
C LEU A 120 22.09 26.36 -27.75
N PHE A 121 20.97 26.38 -27.05
CA PHE A 121 19.70 25.88 -27.56
C PHE A 121 18.55 26.81 -27.14
N PRO A 122 17.58 27.10 -28.02
CA PRO A 122 16.44 27.96 -27.71
C PRO A 122 15.54 27.37 -26.62
N ASP A 123 14.77 28.22 -25.92
CA ASP A 123 13.68 27.76 -25.06
C ASP A 123 12.46 27.39 -25.94
N ILE A 124 11.48 26.68 -25.37
CA ILE A 124 10.35 26.10 -26.13
C ILE A 124 9.55 27.15 -26.92
N ASN A 125 9.50 28.39 -26.45
CA ASN A 125 8.74 29.48 -27.06
C ASN A 125 9.59 30.41 -27.95
N ASP A 126 10.90 30.20 -28.02
CA ASP A 126 11.79 31.05 -28.81
C ASP A 126 11.73 30.64 -30.30
N ASP A 127 11.81 31.62 -31.20
CA ASP A 127 12.01 31.34 -32.62
C ASP A 127 13.43 30.77 -32.82
N VAL A 128 13.50 29.56 -33.37
CA VAL A 128 14.75 28.80 -33.52
C VAL A 128 15.72 29.50 -34.49
N ASP A 129 15.19 30.05 -35.58
CA ASP A 129 15.99 30.70 -36.62
C ASP A 129 16.52 32.05 -36.11
N GLU A 130 15.68 32.83 -35.42
CA GLU A 130 16.08 34.10 -34.79
C GLU A 130 17.15 33.88 -33.72
N PHE A 131 16.94 32.93 -32.81
CA PHE A 131 17.90 32.57 -31.77
C PHE A 131 19.25 32.17 -32.37
N PHE A 132 19.22 31.31 -33.41
CA PHE A 132 20.43 30.89 -34.11
C PHE A 132 21.17 32.08 -34.72
N ILE A 133 20.47 32.99 -35.41
CA ILE A 133 21.09 34.14 -36.08
C ILE A 133 21.76 35.06 -35.07
N GLN A 134 21.08 35.42 -33.97
CA GLN A 134 21.61 36.31 -32.94
C GLN A 134 22.87 35.75 -32.28
N LEU A 135 22.83 34.48 -31.87
CA LEU A 135 23.98 33.86 -31.22
C LEU A 135 25.11 33.55 -32.20
N SER A 136 24.78 33.15 -33.44
CA SER A 136 25.75 32.96 -34.52
C SER A 136 26.49 34.26 -34.81
N GLU A 137 25.84 35.42 -34.78
CA GLU A 137 26.48 36.71 -34.97
C GLU A 137 27.56 36.98 -33.91
N TYR A 138 27.24 36.74 -32.63
CA TYR A 138 28.22 36.84 -31.54
C TYR A 138 29.41 35.89 -31.76
N LEU A 139 29.14 34.62 -32.06
CA LEU A 139 30.18 33.60 -32.28
C LEU A 139 31.04 33.89 -33.52
N ARG A 140 30.44 34.37 -34.61
CA ARG A 140 31.15 34.81 -35.82
C ARG A 140 32.04 35.99 -35.51
N THR A 141 31.54 37.01 -34.83
CA THR A 141 32.31 38.20 -34.46
C THR A 141 33.52 37.82 -33.59
N HIS A 142 33.33 36.94 -32.61
CA HIS A 142 34.43 36.42 -31.80
C HIS A 142 35.45 35.63 -32.63
N PHE A 143 35.01 34.74 -33.52
CA PHE A 143 35.89 33.98 -34.40
C PHE A 143 36.67 34.89 -35.37
N GLU A 144 36.00 35.85 -35.99
CA GLU A 144 36.61 36.76 -36.96
C GLU A 144 37.63 37.71 -36.32
N THR A 145 37.40 38.13 -35.08
CA THR A 145 38.33 38.99 -34.32
C THR A 145 39.51 38.25 -33.72
N THR A 146 39.34 36.98 -33.32
CA THR A 146 40.38 36.22 -32.59
C THR A 146 41.14 35.21 -33.43
N LYS A 147 40.57 34.75 -34.55
CA LYS A 147 41.13 33.67 -35.37
C LYS A 147 41.33 34.09 -36.82
N GLN A 148 40.26 34.42 -37.53
CA GLN A 148 40.33 34.64 -38.98
C GLN A 148 39.20 35.55 -39.49
N SER A 149 39.56 36.76 -39.92
CA SER A 149 38.64 37.69 -40.57
C SER A 149 38.09 37.10 -41.87
N ARG A 150 36.76 37.11 -42.04
CA ARG A 150 36.14 36.67 -43.30
C ARG A 150 36.43 37.62 -44.45
N LYS A 151 36.46 38.94 -44.16
CA LYS A 151 36.67 40.01 -45.15
C LYS A 151 38.05 39.95 -45.78
N GLU A 152 39.04 39.48 -45.04
CA GLU A 152 40.44 39.36 -45.48
C GLU A 152 40.73 37.98 -46.11
N SER A 153 39.82 37.01 -45.97
CA SER A 153 40.01 35.66 -46.48
C SER A 153 39.81 35.58 -48.00
N SER A 154 40.89 35.30 -48.72
CA SER A 154 40.86 35.11 -50.18
C SER A 154 40.06 33.88 -50.64
N ASP A 155 39.94 32.85 -49.79
CA ASP A 155 39.07 31.69 -50.01
C ASP A 155 37.98 31.59 -48.92
N ASP A 156 36.73 31.78 -49.34
CA ASP A 156 35.57 31.66 -48.45
C ASP A 156 35.27 30.20 -48.07
N ASN A 157 35.70 29.20 -48.86
CA ASN A 157 35.52 27.79 -48.47
C ASN A 157 36.45 27.42 -47.31
N GLU A 158 37.68 27.93 -47.32
CA GLU A 158 38.63 27.74 -46.23
C GLU A 158 38.13 28.39 -44.95
N TRP A 159 37.71 29.66 -45.03
CA TRP A 159 37.11 30.38 -43.89
C TRP A 159 35.89 29.63 -43.35
N PHE A 160 34.98 29.20 -44.24
CA PHE A 160 33.77 28.46 -43.85
C PHE A 160 34.14 27.16 -43.13
N SER A 161 35.12 26.41 -43.63
CA SER A 161 35.57 25.16 -43.02
C SER A 161 36.19 25.39 -41.64
N ASN A 162 36.94 26.49 -41.47
CA ASN A 162 37.51 26.85 -40.18
C ASN A 162 36.44 27.29 -39.17
N PHE A 163 35.45 28.06 -39.60
CA PHE A 163 34.33 28.48 -38.75
C PHE A 163 33.43 27.29 -38.37
N ASP A 164 33.11 26.41 -39.32
CA ASP A 164 32.37 25.16 -39.06
C ASP A 164 33.09 24.27 -38.03
N ARG A 165 34.41 24.11 -38.18
CA ARG A 165 35.24 23.40 -37.20
C ARG A 165 35.20 24.06 -35.82
N PHE A 166 35.29 25.39 -35.75
CA PHE A 166 35.20 26.14 -34.50
C PHE A 166 33.85 25.91 -33.78
N LEU A 167 32.73 25.95 -34.50
CA LEU A 167 31.42 25.64 -33.93
C LEU A 167 31.35 24.18 -33.46
N LYS A 168 31.79 23.23 -34.28
CA LYS A 168 31.82 21.80 -33.93
C LYS A 168 32.64 21.53 -32.67
N ASP A 169 33.75 22.24 -32.46
CA ASP A 169 34.56 22.10 -31.25
C ASP A 169 33.82 22.56 -29.98
N ILE A 170 33.06 23.67 -30.05
CA ILE A 170 32.21 24.14 -28.94
C ILE A 170 31.14 23.10 -28.61
N ILE A 171 30.41 22.62 -29.63
CA ILE A 171 29.35 21.62 -29.44
C ILE A 171 29.93 20.31 -28.91
N LYS A 172 31.10 19.88 -29.40
CA LYS A 172 31.77 18.66 -28.95
C LYS A 172 32.15 18.74 -27.47
N ARG A 173 32.62 19.89 -26.98
CA ARG A 173 32.93 20.11 -25.55
C ARG A 173 31.68 19.99 -24.70
N ARG A 174 30.59 20.70 -25.05
CA ARG A 174 29.29 20.61 -24.37
C ARG A 174 28.78 19.18 -24.31
N THR A 175 28.66 18.53 -25.46
CA THR A 175 28.06 17.20 -25.59
C THR A 175 28.88 16.13 -24.87
N SER A 176 30.21 16.20 -24.93
CA SER A 176 31.10 15.28 -24.20
C SER A 176 30.95 15.43 -22.69
N ARG A 177 30.85 16.67 -22.19
CA ARG A 177 30.66 16.95 -20.76
C ARG A 177 29.32 16.43 -20.25
N VAL A 178 28.23 16.66 -20.98
CA VAL A 178 26.90 16.16 -20.59
C VAL A 178 26.83 14.63 -20.66
N LYS A 179 27.47 14.00 -21.67
CA LYS A 179 27.61 12.53 -21.73
C LYS A 179 28.36 11.98 -20.52
N ASN A 180 29.48 12.59 -20.15
CA ASN A 180 30.24 12.22 -18.96
C ASN A 180 29.42 12.41 -17.68
N TRP A 181 28.69 13.52 -17.54
CA TRP A 181 27.80 13.75 -16.39
C TRP A 181 26.73 12.65 -16.25
N TYR A 182 26.07 12.27 -17.34
CA TYR A 182 25.09 11.19 -17.32
C TYR A 182 25.73 9.85 -16.94
N LEU A 183 26.89 9.54 -17.53
CA LEU A 183 27.64 8.30 -17.27
C LEU A 183 28.06 8.20 -15.80
N GLN A 184 28.64 9.25 -15.21
CA GLN A 184 29.05 9.23 -13.80
C GLN A 184 27.85 9.06 -12.86
N ASN A 185 26.72 9.69 -13.18
CA ASN A 185 25.51 9.60 -12.36
C ASN A 185 24.77 8.26 -12.47
N THR A 186 25.15 7.42 -13.44
CA THR A 186 24.58 6.08 -13.67
C THR A 186 25.58 4.95 -13.49
N ALA A 187 26.87 5.25 -13.29
CA ALA A 187 27.96 4.27 -13.29
C ALA A 187 27.83 3.15 -12.24
N LYS A 188 27.22 3.45 -11.08
CA LYS A 188 27.05 2.47 -9.99
C LYS A 188 25.92 1.46 -10.22
N PHE A 189 25.13 1.65 -11.28
CA PHE A 189 23.97 0.81 -11.59
C PHE A 189 24.25 -0.12 -12.78
N PRO A 190 23.49 -1.22 -12.94
CA PRO A 190 23.60 -2.10 -14.11
C PRO A 190 23.37 -1.33 -15.41
N GLN A 191 24.35 -1.34 -16.31
CA GLN A 191 24.32 -0.50 -17.52
C GLN A 191 23.35 -0.98 -18.60
N ASP A 192 22.84 -2.20 -18.45
CA ASP A 192 21.86 -2.89 -19.29
C ASP A 192 20.41 -2.78 -18.77
N ASN A 193 20.21 -2.12 -17.63
CA ASN A 193 18.87 -1.80 -17.11
C ASN A 193 18.09 -0.93 -18.13
N SER A 194 16.79 -1.19 -18.27
CA SER A 194 15.95 -0.53 -19.27
C SER A 194 15.83 0.97 -19.05
N ASP A 195 15.71 1.44 -17.80
CA ASP A 195 15.60 2.87 -17.50
C ASP A 195 16.88 3.62 -17.89
N ILE A 196 18.06 3.03 -17.62
CA ILE A 196 19.35 3.64 -17.98
C ILE A 196 19.52 3.69 -19.49
N THR A 197 19.13 2.63 -20.19
CA THR A 197 19.17 2.57 -21.65
C THR A 197 18.24 3.63 -22.26
N ASP A 198 17.01 3.72 -21.77
CA ASP A 198 16.02 4.72 -22.17
C ASP A 198 16.49 6.16 -21.91
N GLY A 199 17.11 6.40 -20.76
CA GLY A 199 17.64 7.71 -20.42
C GLY A 199 18.86 8.10 -21.27
N ARG A 200 19.76 7.15 -21.57
CA ARG A 200 20.89 7.36 -22.48
C ARG A 200 20.41 7.67 -23.90
N TYR A 201 19.37 6.98 -24.35
CA TYR A 201 18.73 7.27 -25.64
C TYR A 201 18.13 8.67 -25.68
N ALA A 202 17.38 9.08 -24.66
CA ALA A 202 16.84 10.43 -24.54
C ALA A 202 17.93 11.52 -24.54
N LEU A 203 19.06 11.28 -23.87
CA LEU A 203 20.23 12.14 -23.92
C LEU A 203 20.79 12.28 -25.33
N ASN A 204 21.01 11.15 -26.02
CA ASN A 204 21.54 11.15 -27.38
C ASN A 204 20.63 11.89 -28.35
N GLN A 205 19.30 11.72 -28.24
CA GLN A 205 18.35 12.49 -29.05
C GLN A 205 18.51 14.00 -28.86
N LYS A 206 18.68 14.47 -27.62
CA LYS A 206 18.88 15.91 -27.32
C LYS A 206 20.22 16.42 -27.82
N ILE A 207 21.27 15.61 -27.74
CA ILE A 207 22.58 15.92 -28.30
C ILE A 207 22.54 16.01 -29.83
N ASP A 208 21.81 15.11 -30.47
CA ASP A 208 21.63 15.14 -31.93
C ASP A 208 20.80 16.37 -32.35
N GLU A 209 19.79 16.76 -31.57
CA GLU A 209 19.06 18.03 -31.77
C GLU A 209 19.99 19.24 -31.73
N LEU A 210 20.85 19.34 -30.71
CA LEU A 210 21.84 20.42 -30.59
C LEU A 210 22.82 20.40 -31.77
N THR A 211 23.32 19.23 -32.15
CA THR A 211 24.29 19.09 -33.25
C THR A 211 23.68 19.53 -34.59
N ARG A 212 22.41 19.17 -34.86
CA ARG A 212 21.68 19.62 -36.05
C ARG A 212 21.45 21.12 -36.05
N LEU A 213 21.08 21.71 -34.92
CA LEU A 213 20.90 23.16 -34.78
C LEU A 213 22.17 23.96 -35.14
N TRP A 214 23.35 23.41 -34.85
CA TRP A 214 24.63 24.08 -35.13
C TRP A 214 25.34 23.60 -36.39
N THR A 215 24.69 22.75 -37.20
CA THR A 215 25.21 22.37 -38.51
C THR A 215 24.95 23.51 -39.50
N LEU A 216 26.00 24.03 -40.13
CA LEU A 216 25.88 25.13 -41.09
C LEU A 216 25.37 24.65 -42.46
N CYS A 217 24.62 25.51 -43.15
CA CYS A 217 24.06 25.22 -44.47
C CYS A 217 25.13 25.01 -45.56
N GLY A 218 26.10 25.91 -45.71
CA GLY A 218 27.20 25.76 -46.66
C GLY A 218 26.82 25.81 -48.15
N LEU A 219 25.56 26.07 -48.50
CA LEU A 219 25.13 26.35 -49.87
C LEU A 219 25.53 27.77 -50.28
N THR A 220 25.57 28.05 -51.58
CA THR A 220 25.93 29.40 -52.08
C THR A 220 24.85 30.40 -51.71
N CYS A 221 25.25 31.55 -51.18
CA CYS A 221 24.36 32.66 -50.87
C CYS A 221 23.54 33.08 -52.09
N TYR A 222 22.28 33.41 -51.87
CA TYR A 222 21.38 33.92 -52.91
C TYR A 222 21.84 35.26 -53.47
N GLN A 223 22.44 36.11 -52.63
CA GLN A 223 22.83 37.47 -53.00
C GLN A 223 24.27 37.58 -53.51
N CYS A 224 25.20 36.72 -53.09
CA CYS A 224 26.62 36.78 -53.47
C CYS A 224 27.24 35.38 -53.61
N GLY A 225 28.55 35.29 -53.89
CA GLY A 225 29.26 34.02 -54.09
C GLY A 225 29.81 33.37 -52.82
N LEU A 226 29.47 33.90 -51.64
CA LEU A 226 29.90 33.37 -50.34
C LEU A 226 29.00 32.21 -49.87
N LYS A 227 29.48 31.44 -48.90
CA LYS A 227 28.80 30.33 -48.26
C LYS A 227 27.76 30.81 -47.25
N CYS A 228 26.59 30.18 -47.27
CA CYS A 228 25.52 30.37 -46.31
C CYS A 228 25.96 29.88 -44.93
N VAL A 229 25.81 30.73 -43.92
CA VAL A 229 26.17 30.43 -42.52
C VAL A 229 24.96 30.32 -41.60
N LYS A 230 23.74 30.30 -42.17
CA LYS A 230 22.52 29.94 -41.45
C LYS A 230 22.51 28.43 -41.13
N ASN A 231 21.64 28.03 -40.20
CA ASN A 231 21.39 26.63 -39.86
C ASN A 231 21.01 25.80 -41.10
N HIS A 232 21.51 24.57 -41.19
CA HIS A 232 21.33 23.70 -42.36
C HIS A 232 19.87 23.37 -42.75
N ASP A 233 18.91 23.48 -41.83
CA ASP A 233 17.49 23.24 -42.04
C ASP A 233 16.66 24.53 -42.27
N HIS A 234 17.32 25.70 -42.45
CA HIS A 234 16.61 26.98 -42.67
C HIS A 234 15.74 26.94 -43.94
N LYS A 235 14.57 27.60 -43.88
CA LYS A 235 13.59 27.60 -44.99
C LYS A 235 13.72 28.81 -45.94
N GLU A 236 14.35 29.87 -45.48
CA GLU A 236 14.52 31.11 -46.25
C GLU A 236 15.59 30.99 -47.35
N ASN A 237 15.78 32.06 -48.12
CA ASN A 237 16.89 32.16 -49.05
C ASN A 237 18.24 32.06 -48.34
N HIS A 238 19.19 31.40 -49.01
CA HIS A 238 20.57 31.25 -48.53
C HIS A 238 21.24 32.60 -48.31
N ASP A 239 21.75 32.81 -47.10
CA ASP A 239 22.32 34.07 -46.67
C ASP A 239 23.69 33.86 -45.98
N CYS A 240 24.69 34.59 -46.44
CA CYS A 240 26.02 34.58 -45.83
C CYS A 240 26.11 35.46 -44.58
N LEU A 241 25.06 36.20 -44.23
CA LEU A 241 24.96 37.11 -43.08
C LEU A 241 26.09 38.16 -43.07
N THR A 242 26.42 38.68 -44.25
CA THR A 242 27.35 39.80 -44.47
C THR A 242 26.67 40.90 -45.28
N ASP A 243 27.37 41.97 -45.63
CA ASP A 243 26.85 43.03 -46.50
C ASP A 243 26.80 42.65 -48.00
N HIS A 244 27.21 41.42 -48.33
CA HIS A 244 27.29 40.86 -49.69
C HIS A 244 28.26 41.58 -50.65
N LYS A 245 29.11 42.49 -50.17
CA LYS A 245 30.04 43.29 -50.99
C LYS A 245 31.46 42.72 -50.96
N CYS A 246 32.17 42.92 -52.06
CA CYS A 246 33.58 42.51 -52.16
C CYS A 246 34.50 43.63 -51.63
N HIS A 247 35.13 43.41 -50.48
CA HIS A 247 36.04 44.39 -49.87
C HIS A 247 37.51 44.28 -50.33
N PHE A 248 37.82 43.35 -51.26
CA PHE A 248 39.17 43.26 -51.81
C PHE A 248 39.54 44.52 -52.62
N PRO A 249 40.81 44.97 -52.53
CA PRO A 249 41.28 46.13 -53.27
C PRO A 249 41.27 45.86 -54.79
N CYS A 250 41.09 46.92 -55.58
CA CYS A 250 41.17 46.85 -57.03
C CYS A 250 42.52 46.28 -57.50
N HIS A 251 42.52 45.25 -58.36
CA HIS A 251 43.74 44.66 -58.93
C HIS A 251 44.45 45.59 -59.94
N PHE A 252 43.81 46.67 -60.37
CA PHE A 252 44.37 47.65 -61.29
C PHE A 252 45.02 48.81 -60.51
N SER A 253 45.95 48.48 -59.60
CA SER A 253 46.61 49.44 -58.71
C SER A 253 47.37 50.52 -59.48
N GLU A 254 47.99 50.19 -60.61
CA GLU A 254 48.73 51.13 -61.49
C GLU A 254 47.86 52.28 -62.03
N ALA A 255 46.53 52.11 -62.04
CA ALA A 255 45.59 53.12 -62.52
C ALA A 255 44.98 53.96 -61.40
N HIS A 256 45.51 53.85 -60.18
CA HIS A 256 45.04 54.56 -59.00
C HIS A 256 46.22 55.24 -58.30
N ASN A 257 46.20 56.57 -58.24
CA ASN A 257 47.13 57.35 -57.41
C ASN A 257 46.62 57.51 -55.96
N ASP A 258 45.45 56.95 -55.65
CA ASP A 258 44.76 57.10 -54.36
C ASP A 258 45.24 56.03 -53.37
N ASN A 259 45.52 56.44 -52.13
CA ASN A 259 45.89 55.54 -51.04
C ASN A 259 44.92 55.76 -49.86
N PRO A 260 44.11 54.77 -49.44
CA PRO A 260 44.09 53.37 -49.90
C PRO A 260 43.43 53.16 -51.28
N THR A 261 43.84 52.08 -51.98
CA THR A 261 43.26 51.65 -53.26
C THR A 261 41.76 51.36 -53.10
N PRO A 262 40.89 51.82 -54.03
CA PRO A 262 39.45 51.63 -53.90
C PRO A 262 39.03 50.16 -53.90
N GLU A 263 37.98 49.86 -53.12
CA GLU A 263 37.37 48.53 -53.03
C GLU A 263 36.69 48.10 -54.34
N CYS A 264 36.49 46.78 -54.47
CA CYS A 264 35.81 46.20 -55.61
C CYS A 264 34.32 46.54 -55.65
N LYS A 265 33.79 46.85 -56.85
CA LYS A 265 32.35 47.13 -57.06
C LYS A 265 31.49 45.85 -57.09
N HIS A 266 32.09 44.68 -57.26
CA HIS A 266 31.37 43.42 -57.46
C HIS A 266 30.86 42.81 -56.15
N LYS A 267 29.94 41.86 -56.26
CA LYS A 267 29.44 41.09 -55.11
C LYS A 267 30.55 40.21 -54.53
N ALA A 268 30.52 39.98 -53.22
CA ALA A 268 31.48 39.13 -52.53
C ALA A 268 31.56 37.72 -53.17
N GLY A 269 32.76 37.12 -53.20
CA GLY A 269 32.96 35.77 -53.73
C GLY A 269 32.81 35.62 -55.25
N HIS A 270 32.88 36.71 -56.03
CA HIS A 270 32.92 36.66 -57.49
C HIS A 270 34.23 36.01 -58.01
N LYS A 271 34.23 35.54 -59.26
CA LYS A 271 35.46 35.09 -59.95
C LYS A 271 36.04 36.24 -60.77
N GLY A 272 37.33 36.15 -61.09
CA GLY A 272 38.02 37.12 -61.95
C GLY A 272 38.72 38.22 -61.15
N LYS A 273 39.25 39.23 -61.85
CA LYS A 273 40.01 40.31 -61.22
C LYS A 273 39.08 41.28 -60.49
N HIS A 274 39.44 41.68 -59.26
CA HIS A 274 38.78 42.74 -58.53
C HIS A 274 38.93 44.08 -59.25
N ALA A 275 37.82 44.78 -59.49
CA ALA A 275 37.77 46.05 -60.19
C ALA A 275 36.88 47.05 -59.45
N CYS A 276 37.34 48.30 -59.33
CA CYS A 276 36.58 49.39 -58.71
C CYS A 276 35.57 50.02 -59.69
N ALA A 277 34.76 50.96 -59.20
CA ALA A 277 33.73 51.63 -59.98
C ALA A 277 34.23 52.64 -61.03
N LYS A 278 35.53 52.97 -61.05
CA LYS A 278 36.08 53.95 -62.01
C LYS A 278 35.93 53.40 -63.44
N MET A 279 35.34 54.20 -64.33
CA MET A 279 34.89 53.84 -65.69
C MET A 279 35.99 53.34 -66.65
N ILE A 280 37.26 53.41 -66.26
CA ILE A 280 38.40 53.05 -67.11
C ILE A 280 38.70 51.54 -67.16
N HIS A 281 38.15 50.74 -66.23
CA HIS A 281 38.52 49.32 -66.07
C HIS A 281 37.56 48.33 -66.73
N LEU A 282 36.26 48.64 -66.71
CA LEU A 282 35.19 47.72 -67.11
C LEU A 282 34.25 48.38 -68.11
N CYS A 283 33.65 47.56 -68.98
CA CYS A 283 32.64 48.00 -69.95
C CYS A 283 31.43 48.71 -69.30
N GLY A 284 30.93 48.20 -68.18
CA GLY A 284 29.82 48.83 -67.43
C GLY A 284 28.42 48.73 -68.08
N LYS A 285 28.29 48.30 -69.34
CA LYS A 285 26.99 48.05 -69.99
C LYS A 285 26.23 46.89 -69.33
N THR A 286 24.91 46.82 -69.52
CA THR A 286 24.06 45.77 -68.94
C THR A 286 24.45 44.37 -69.42
N CYS A 287 24.41 43.39 -68.53
CA CYS A 287 24.63 42.00 -68.88
C CYS A 287 23.49 41.50 -69.77
N PHE A 288 23.81 40.79 -70.85
CA PHE A 288 22.86 40.15 -71.75
C PHE A 288 21.91 39.18 -71.02
N LEU A 289 22.36 38.62 -69.89
CA LEU A 289 21.64 37.63 -69.08
C LEU A 289 21.08 38.23 -67.78
N ILE A 290 20.76 39.53 -67.79
CA ILE A 290 20.08 40.19 -66.68
C ILE A 290 18.75 39.48 -66.38
N GLY A 291 18.50 39.17 -65.09
CA GLY A 291 17.32 38.41 -64.65
C GLY A 291 17.53 36.90 -64.52
N LYS A 292 18.60 36.31 -65.06
CA LYS A 292 18.99 34.93 -64.73
C LYS A 292 19.63 34.86 -63.35
N PHE A 293 19.45 33.74 -62.66
CA PHE A 293 20.01 33.52 -61.33
C PHE A 293 21.55 33.63 -61.37
N ASN A 294 22.15 34.24 -60.34
CA ASN A 294 23.58 34.53 -60.22
C ASN A 294 24.12 35.68 -61.12
N CYS A 295 23.28 36.46 -61.81
CA CYS A 295 23.73 37.60 -62.62
C CYS A 295 24.28 38.77 -61.77
N GLN A 296 25.43 39.34 -62.15
CA GLN A 296 26.01 40.54 -61.54
C GLN A 296 25.48 41.86 -62.14
N LYS A 297 24.46 41.78 -63.01
CA LYS A 297 23.76 42.88 -63.71
C LYS A 297 24.58 43.65 -64.75
N PHE A 298 25.88 43.85 -64.54
CA PHE A 298 26.75 44.66 -65.42
C PHE A 298 27.89 43.84 -66.02
N CYS A 299 28.31 44.23 -67.23
CA CYS A 299 29.42 43.63 -67.97
C CYS A 299 30.75 43.83 -67.25
N SER A 300 31.51 42.73 -67.13
CA SER A 300 32.82 42.70 -66.49
C SER A 300 33.97 42.51 -67.50
N LYS A 301 33.69 42.64 -68.80
CA LYS A 301 34.72 42.68 -69.85
C LYS A 301 35.45 44.02 -69.82
N LYS A 302 36.64 44.06 -70.43
CA LYS A 302 37.47 45.29 -70.54
C LYS A 302 36.67 46.43 -71.17
N PHE A 303 36.94 47.66 -70.75
CA PHE A 303 36.37 48.85 -71.37
C PHE A 303 36.68 48.88 -72.87
N GLY A 304 35.69 49.20 -73.71
CA GLY A 304 35.84 49.27 -75.18
C GLY A 304 35.93 47.93 -75.93
N HIS A 305 35.40 46.83 -75.39
CA HIS A 305 35.33 45.57 -76.13
C HIS A 305 34.24 45.59 -77.23
N ASP A 306 34.57 45.08 -78.43
CA ASP A 306 33.72 45.13 -79.63
C ASP A 306 32.99 43.81 -79.95
N ASP A 307 33.04 42.82 -79.06
CA ASP A 307 32.49 41.48 -79.31
C ASP A 307 30.95 41.37 -79.21
N GLY A 308 30.23 42.48 -79.05
CA GLY A 308 28.75 42.56 -79.03
C GLY A 308 28.06 41.89 -77.84
N GLU A 309 28.71 40.96 -77.13
CA GLU A 309 28.15 40.23 -76.00
C GLU A 309 28.60 40.80 -74.66
N HIS A 310 27.74 41.58 -74.01
CA HIS A 310 28.00 42.09 -72.67
C HIS A 310 27.74 41.02 -71.60
N LEU A 311 28.79 40.43 -71.03
CA LEU A 311 28.70 39.34 -70.04
C LEU A 311 29.37 39.71 -68.70
N CYS A 312 28.80 39.21 -67.61
CA CYS A 312 29.30 39.45 -66.25
C CYS A 312 30.11 38.27 -65.67
N GLN A 313 30.88 38.52 -64.61
CA GLN A 313 31.87 37.62 -64.00
C GLN A 313 31.28 36.64 -62.96
N SER A 314 30.06 36.15 -63.18
CA SER A 314 29.38 35.22 -62.24
C SER A 314 30.22 33.97 -61.95
N LYS A 315 30.41 33.62 -60.66
CA LYS A 315 31.29 32.54 -60.16
C LYS A 315 31.07 31.17 -60.82
N ARG A 316 29.86 30.88 -61.31
CA ARG A 316 29.44 29.55 -61.77
C ARG A 316 28.46 29.59 -62.96
N ASN A 317 28.62 30.54 -63.89
CA ASN A 317 27.66 30.81 -64.97
C ASN A 317 26.28 31.31 -64.44
N HIS A 318 25.42 31.73 -65.36
CA HIS A 318 24.03 32.07 -65.07
C HIS A 318 23.21 30.78 -65.02
N TYR A 319 22.40 30.58 -63.98
CA TYR A 319 21.64 29.33 -63.84
C TYR A 319 20.21 29.43 -64.36
N CYS A 320 19.60 28.27 -64.56
CA CYS A 320 18.17 28.14 -64.87
C CYS A 320 17.28 28.80 -63.82
N GLY A 321 17.55 28.57 -62.52
CA GLY A 321 16.85 29.21 -61.41
C GLY A 321 15.42 28.71 -61.11
N LYS A 322 14.94 27.66 -61.80
CA LYS A 322 13.68 26.95 -61.47
C LYS A 322 13.81 26.14 -60.17
N ASP A 323 12.70 25.76 -59.56
CA ASP A 323 12.68 24.95 -58.32
C ASP A 323 13.31 23.57 -58.51
N CYS A 324 13.95 23.06 -57.46
CA CYS A 324 14.49 21.70 -57.43
C CYS A 324 13.38 20.68 -57.67
N SER A 325 13.66 19.66 -58.49
CA SER A 325 12.69 18.60 -58.81
C SER A 325 12.40 17.64 -57.66
N LEU A 326 13.12 17.72 -56.54
CA LEU A 326 12.90 16.83 -55.39
C LEU A 326 11.63 17.21 -54.64
N SER A 327 10.58 16.41 -54.85
CA SER A 327 9.31 16.45 -54.14
C SER A 327 8.86 15.03 -53.88
N ILE A 328 8.59 14.67 -52.63
CA ILE A 328 8.11 13.33 -52.25
C ILE A 328 7.02 13.41 -51.18
N HIS A 329 6.20 12.36 -51.12
CA HIS A 329 5.27 12.13 -50.02
C HIS A 329 5.81 10.97 -49.17
N ASN A 330 6.00 11.18 -47.87
CA ASN A 330 6.45 10.14 -46.95
C ASN A 330 5.53 10.03 -45.73
N THR A 331 5.84 9.10 -44.81
CA THR A 331 5.07 8.87 -43.57
C THR A 331 5.04 10.08 -42.62
N LYS A 332 5.93 11.06 -42.80
CA LYS A 332 6.02 12.31 -42.02
C LYS A 332 5.45 13.52 -42.78
N GLY A 333 4.87 13.32 -43.97
CA GLY A 333 4.21 14.33 -44.78
C GLY A 333 4.86 14.61 -46.13
N ASP A 334 4.39 15.67 -46.79
CA ASP A 334 4.96 16.15 -48.05
C ASP A 334 6.27 16.89 -47.82
N TYR A 335 7.32 16.48 -48.52
CA TYR A 335 8.59 17.20 -48.56
C TYR A 335 8.83 17.77 -49.96
N ARG A 336 9.12 19.08 -50.02
CA ARG A 336 9.59 19.78 -51.22
C ARG A 336 10.92 20.45 -50.93
N CYS A 337 11.92 20.19 -51.75
CA CYS A 337 13.23 20.84 -51.62
C CYS A 337 13.09 22.35 -51.91
N PRO A 338 13.44 23.25 -50.98
CA PRO A 338 13.26 24.70 -51.15
C PRO A 338 14.31 25.33 -52.10
N ASN A 339 15.29 24.55 -52.55
CA ASN A 339 16.43 25.04 -53.30
C ASN A 339 16.12 25.26 -54.79
N LYS A 340 16.91 26.12 -55.44
CA LYS A 340 16.81 26.41 -56.87
C LYS A 340 17.85 25.65 -57.69
N CYS A 341 17.54 25.42 -58.96
CA CYS A 341 18.39 24.74 -59.94
C CYS A 341 19.69 25.50 -60.21
N THR A 342 20.82 24.80 -60.14
CA THR A 342 22.17 25.32 -60.41
C THR A 342 22.74 24.87 -61.75
N ILE A 343 21.95 24.20 -62.59
CA ILE A 343 22.34 23.88 -63.96
C ILE A 343 22.41 25.16 -64.80
N SER A 344 23.42 25.26 -65.66
CA SER A 344 23.65 26.39 -66.57
C SER A 344 22.40 26.68 -67.41
N TYR A 345 22.08 27.96 -67.61
CA TYR A 345 20.92 28.34 -68.44
C TYR A 345 21.05 27.88 -69.91
N LYS A 346 22.28 27.63 -70.38
CA LYS A 346 22.56 27.17 -71.75
C LYS A 346 22.23 25.69 -71.94
N GLU A 347 22.14 24.93 -70.86
CA GLU A 347 21.93 23.48 -70.90
C GLU A 347 20.43 23.18 -70.74
N HIS A 348 19.86 22.50 -71.73
CA HIS A 348 18.47 22.02 -71.63
C HIS A 348 18.41 20.81 -70.69
N HIS A 349 17.46 20.82 -69.74
CA HIS A 349 17.29 19.75 -68.77
C HIS A 349 15.83 19.67 -68.30
N TYR A 350 15.34 18.45 -68.10
CA TYR A 350 14.00 18.17 -67.57
C TYR A 350 13.98 18.06 -66.05
N PHE A 351 15.10 17.62 -65.45
CA PHE A 351 15.25 17.49 -63.99
C PHE A 351 16.08 18.65 -63.44
N HIS A 352 15.52 19.41 -62.52
CA HIS A 352 16.14 20.57 -61.91
C HIS A 352 16.96 20.17 -60.68
N ARG A 353 18.29 20.23 -60.83
CA ARG A 353 19.26 19.83 -59.80
C ARG A 353 19.73 21.03 -59.00
N CYS A 354 19.57 21.00 -57.68
CA CYS A 354 20.10 22.04 -56.79
C CYS A 354 21.56 21.74 -56.38
N GLU A 355 22.20 22.66 -55.63
CA GLU A 355 23.57 22.48 -55.12
C GLU A 355 23.67 21.39 -54.04
N ASN A 356 22.57 21.01 -53.40
CA ASN A 356 22.60 19.95 -52.39
C ASN A 356 22.84 18.58 -53.02
N THR A 357 23.81 17.84 -52.50
CA THR A 357 24.19 16.52 -52.99
C THR A 357 23.58 15.39 -52.17
N THR A 358 23.28 15.61 -50.89
CA THR A 358 22.75 14.57 -49.99
C THR A 358 21.23 14.60 -49.92
N CYS A 359 20.65 13.47 -49.51
CA CYS A 359 19.21 13.35 -49.32
C CYS A 359 18.74 14.16 -48.09
N PRO A 360 17.82 15.11 -48.24
CA PRO A 360 17.34 15.95 -47.13
C PRO A 360 16.18 15.32 -46.34
N ILE A 361 15.70 14.14 -46.75
CA ILE A 361 14.50 13.51 -46.22
C ILE A 361 14.82 12.85 -44.88
N GLN A 362 13.94 13.00 -43.89
CA GLN A 362 14.11 12.42 -42.55
C GLN A 362 13.86 10.91 -42.54
N CYS A 363 14.56 10.23 -41.62
CA CYS A 363 14.38 8.82 -41.32
C CYS A 363 12.92 8.51 -40.99
N PRO A 364 12.31 7.45 -41.56
CA PRO A 364 10.91 7.14 -41.33
C PRO A 364 10.61 6.59 -39.93
N ILE A 365 11.63 6.17 -39.16
CA ILE A 365 11.47 5.69 -37.78
C ILE A 365 10.80 6.78 -36.90
N PRO A 366 9.78 6.42 -36.09
CA PRO A 366 9.15 7.34 -35.15
C PRO A 366 10.17 8.04 -34.23
N ASP A 367 10.00 9.34 -34.01
CA ASP A 367 10.88 10.24 -33.25
C ASP A 367 12.33 10.38 -33.73
N CYS A 368 12.75 9.67 -34.78
CA CYS A 368 14.03 9.94 -35.42
C CYS A 368 13.95 11.22 -36.25
N LYS A 369 14.81 12.19 -35.94
CA LYS A 369 14.90 13.47 -36.68
C LYS A 369 16.13 13.55 -37.59
N GLU A 370 16.86 12.45 -37.74
CA GLU A 370 18.02 12.35 -38.63
C GLU A 370 17.60 12.30 -40.09
N ARG A 371 18.45 12.81 -40.98
CA ARG A 371 18.27 12.70 -42.44
C ARG A 371 18.73 11.33 -42.94
N CYS A 372 18.31 10.98 -44.14
CA CYS A 372 18.75 9.77 -44.83
C CYS A 372 20.27 9.77 -45.02
N GLN A 373 20.90 8.60 -44.87
CA GLN A 373 22.33 8.41 -45.06
C GLN A 373 22.79 8.52 -46.52
N SER A 374 21.87 8.63 -47.48
CA SER A 374 22.20 8.63 -48.91
C SER A 374 22.90 9.92 -49.33
N ASP A 375 24.05 9.75 -49.99
CA ASP A 375 24.82 10.81 -50.66
C ASP A 375 24.26 11.20 -52.04
N ASP A 376 23.09 10.68 -52.42
CA ASP A 376 22.37 11.09 -53.62
C ASP A 376 21.05 11.78 -53.26
N HIS A 377 21.00 13.09 -53.53
CA HIS A 377 19.84 13.95 -53.33
C HIS A 377 18.57 13.43 -54.01
N PHE A 378 18.70 12.70 -55.12
CA PHE A 378 17.59 12.24 -55.94
C PHE A 378 17.37 10.72 -55.86
N HIS A 379 17.98 10.04 -54.88
CA HIS A 379 17.83 8.59 -54.75
C HIS A 379 16.38 8.16 -54.50
N ALA A 380 15.51 9.07 -54.07
CA ALA A 380 14.06 8.83 -53.96
C ALA A 380 13.38 8.49 -55.30
N PHE A 381 13.99 8.85 -56.44
CA PHE A 381 13.47 8.61 -57.78
C PHE A 381 14.14 7.41 -58.48
N SER A 382 14.89 6.59 -57.75
CA SER A 382 15.46 5.37 -58.30
C SER A 382 14.36 4.33 -58.59
N ASP A 383 14.58 3.45 -59.59
CA ASP A 383 13.57 2.54 -60.16
C ASP A 383 12.98 1.50 -59.17
N SER A 384 13.46 1.46 -57.92
CA SER A 384 12.93 0.64 -56.84
C SER A 384 11.68 1.27 -56.23
N GLN A 385 10.53 0.60 -56.33
CA GLN A 385 9.19 1.10 -56.00
C GLN A 385 8.92 1.52 -54.54
N GLN A 386 9.89 1.51 -53.63
CA GLN A 386 9.77 2.06 -52.27
C GLN A 386 11.18 2.26 -51.67
N VAL A 387 11.73 3.47 -51.85
CA VAL A 387 13.04 3.82 -51.26
C VAL A 387 12.83 4.27 -49.83
N ASN A 388 13.33 3.50 -48.87
CA ASN A 388 13.27 3.87 -47.45
C ASN A 388 14.43 4.81 -47.08
N HIS A 389 14.11 5.93 -46.46
CA HIS A 389 15.04 7.02 -46.16
C HIS A 389 15.79 6.85 -44.82
N PHE A 390 16.31 5.66 -44.54
CA PHE A 390 16.98 5.37 -43.26
C PHE A 390 18.23 6.23 -43.03
N CYS A 391 18.48 6.58 -41.76
CA CYS A 391 19.65 7.36 -41.35
C CYS A 391 20.92 6.51 -41.10
N GLY A 392 20.84 5.18 -41.27
CA GLY A 392 21.99 4.28 -41.07
C GLY A 392 22.39 4.01 -39.61
N LYS A 393 21.59 4.48 -38.64
CA LYS A 393 21.84 4.27 -37.20
C LYS A 393 20.86 3.26 -36.61
N GLU A 394 21.24 2.65 -35.50
CA GLU A 394 20.37 1.80 -34.67
C GLU A 394 19.35 2.65 -33.88
N HIS A 395 18.19 2.07 -33.58
CA HIS A 395 17.12 2.73 -32.83
C HIS A 395 16.60 1.85 -31.68
N GLN A 396 16.17 2.46 -30.58
CA GLN A 396 15.54 1.72 -29.49
C GLN A 396 14.17 1.19 -29.93
N CYS A 397 13.92 -0.12 -29.74
CA CYS A 397 12.59 -0.69 -29.93
C CYS A 397 11.61 -0.12 -28.91
N ARG A 398 10.38 0.18 -29.34
CA ARG A 398 9.35 0.81 -28.50
C ARG A 398 8.14 -0.06 -28.25
N GLU A 399 8.12 -1.23 -28.86
CA GLU A 399 7.09 -2.23 -28.64
C GLU A 399 7.14 -2.73 -27.20
N LEU A 400 5.99 -3.17 -26.70
CA LEU A 400 5.86 -3.73 -25.37
C LEU A 400 6.36 -5.17 -25.34
N CYS A 401 6.82 -5.63 -24.19
CA CYS A 401 7.26 -7.01 -23.98
C CYS A 401 6.17 -8.03 -24.30
N GLU A 402 6.53 -9.04 -25.10
CA GLU A 402 5.67 -10.12 -25.58
C GLU A 402 5.85 -11.44 -24.80
N GLU A 403 6.75 -11.49 -23.82
CA GLU A 403 6.92 -12.69 -22.98
C GLU A 403 5.71 -12.91 -22.07
N ASP A 404 5.51 -14.14 -21.59
CA ASP A 404 4.40 -14.44 -20.68
C ASP A 404 4.66 -13.88 -19.27
N GLY A 405 3.59 -13.61 -18.52
CA GLY A 405 3.65 -13.02 -17.18
C GLY A 405 3.68 -11.49 -17.17
N ILE A 406 3.90 -10.90 -15.99
CA ILE A 406 3.84 -9.45 -15.77
C ILE A 406 5.26 -8.91 -15.67
N CYS A 407 5.61 -7.89 -16.45
CA CYS A 407 6.96 -7.30 -16.41
C CYS A 407 7.17 -6.50 -15.13
N ASN A 408 6.18 -5.70 -14.75
CA ASN A 408 6.22 -4.89 -13.54
C ASN A 408 4.86 -4.86 -12.87
N VAL A 409 4.84 -5.06 -11.55
CA VAL A 409 3.65 -4.84 -10.72
C VAL A 409 3.75 -3.44 -10.15
N VAL A 410 2.87 -2.53 -10.57
CA VAL A 410 2.89 -1.13 -10.17
C VAL A 410 2.72 -1.05 -8.67
N THR A 411 3.73 -0.47 -8.01
CA THR A 411 3.86 -0.44 -6.55
C THR A 411 2.90 0.53 -5.90
N GLU A 412 2.47 1.58 -6.61
CA GLU A 412 1.40 2.48 -6.17
C GLU A 412 0.04 1.94 -6.61
N PRO A 413 -0.79 1.39 -5.71
CA PRO A 413 -2.13 1.00 -6.06
C PRO A 413 -2.95 2.23 -6.44
N LYS A 414 -3.62 2.17 -7.59
CA LYS A 414 -4.43 3.28 -8.10
C LYS A 414 -5.71 3.40 -7.29
N LYS A 415 -6.03 4.63 -6.88
CA LYS A 415 -7.32 4.97 -6.27
C LYS A 415 -8.41 4.88 -7.33
N GLN A 416 -9.46 4.14 -7.04
CA GLN A 416 -10.66 4.03 -7.86
C GLN A 416 -11.87 4.28 -6.98
N GLU A 417 -12.75 5.19 -7.39
CA GLU A 417 -14.03 5.38 -6.69
C GLU A 417 -15.03 4.34 -7.18
N GLU A 418 -15.70 3.67 -6.25
CA GLU A 418 -16.72 2.69 -6.53
C GLU A 418 -17.97 3.00 -5.69
N THR A 419 -19.14 2.67 -6.23
CA THR A 419 -20.42 3.04 -5.62
C THR A 419 -21.18 1.78 -5.24
N TYR A 420 -21.33 1.56 -3.93
CA TYR A 420 -22.19 0.52 -3.41
C TYR A 420 -23.65 1.00 -3.40
N LYS A 421 -24.56 0.13 -3.89
CA LYS A 421 -26.00 0.29 -3.75
C LYS A 421 -26.49 -0.69 -2.69
N GLY A 422 -26.98 -0.18 -1.56
CA GLY A 422 -27.49 -0.98 -0.46
C GLY A 422 -28.79 -1.70 -0.81
N ARG A 423 -29.19 -2.65 0.05
CA ARG A 423 -30.46 -3.39 -0.06
C ARG A 423 -31.69 -2.49 0.21
N VAL A 424 -31.49 -1.35 0.87
CA VAL A 424 -32.54 -0.34 1.08
C VAL A 424 -32.55 0.62 -0.10
N GLU A 425 -33.72 0.84 -0.68
CA GLU A 425 -33.92 1.71 -1.84
C GLU A 425 -33.47 3.15 -1.51
N GLY A 426 -32.50 3.67 -2.25
CA GLY A 426 -31.90 5.00 -2.02
C GLY A 426 -30.56 5.02 -1.26
N THR A 427 -30.07 3.90 -0.72
CA THR A 427 -28.74 3.84 -0.09
C THR A 427 -27.64 3.72 -1.15
N VAL A 428 -26.93 4.82 -1.38
CA VAL A 428 -25.79 4.88 -2.31
C VAL A 428 -24.57 5.38 -1.52
N ILE A 429 -23.54 4.54 -1.39
CA ILE A 429 -22.31 4.87 -0.67
C ILE A 429 -21.14 4.80 -1.66
N THR A 430 -20.46 5.92 -1.86
CA THR A 430 -19.23 5.99 -2.65
C THR A 430 -18.03 5.72 -1.75
N TYR A 431 -17.12 4.84 -2.16
CA TYR A 431 -15.90 4.53 -1.42
C TYR A 431 -14.69 4.43 -2.34
N THR A 432 -13.49 4.59 -1.78
CA THR A 432 -12.23 4.49 -2.52
C THR A 432 -11.64 3.08 -2.43
N LYS A 433 -11.67 2.36 -3.55
CA LYS A 433 -11.00 1.07 -3.78
C LYS A 433 -9.54 1.32 -4.20
N TYR A 434 -8.61 0.50 -3.72
CA TYR A 434 -7.20 0.52 -4.15
C TYR A 434 -6.91 -0.71 -5.01
N ILE A 435 -6.63 -0.50 -6.30
CA ILE A 435 -6.33 -1.58 -7.25
C ILE A 435 -4.84 -1.63 -7.58
N GLN A 436 -4.27 -2.83 -7.59
CA GLN A 436 -2.89 -3.03 -8.05
C GLN A 436 -2.87 -3.17 -9.56
N LEU A 437 -2.04 -2.37 -10.23
CA LEU A 437 -1.89 -2.40 -11.68
C LEU A 437 -0.66 -3.23 -12.07
N SER A 438 -0.69 -3.75 -13.28
CA SER A 438 0.40 -4.50 -13.90
C SER A 438 0.74 -3.85 -15.23
N GLU A 439 2.03 -3.79 -15.55
CA GLU A 439 2.54 -3.19 -16.77
C GLU A 439 3.43 -4.15 -17.54
N LYS A 440 3.38 -4.02 -18.86
CA LYS A 440 4.38 -4.57 -19.78
C LYS A 440 5.44 -3.50 -20.01
N LEU A 441 6.70 -3.83 -19.74
CA LEU A 441 7.82 -2.92 -20.00
C LEU A 441 8.12 -2.86 -21.50
N LYS A 442 8.78 -1.79 -21.94
CA LYS A 442 9.24 -1.67 -23.33
C LYS A 442 10.39 -2.62 -23.61
N CYS A 443 10.47 -3.06 -24.87
CA CYS A 443 11.56 -3.89 -25.36
C CYS A 443 12.91 -3.18 -25.16
N ASN A 444 13.93 -3.91 -24.67
CA ASN A 444 15.28 -3.38 -24.49
C ASN A 444 16.19 -3.59 -25.72
N LYS A 445 15.71 -4.27 -26.76
CA LYS A 445 16.50 -4.55 -27.98
C LYS A 445 16.59 -3.33 -28.90
N MET A 446 17.68 -3.28 -29.67
CA MET A 446 17.91 -2.28 -30.71
C MET A 446 17.40 -2.78 -32.06
N ILE A 447 16.70 -1.91 -32.79
CA ILE A 447 16.36 -2.07 -34.20
C ILE A 447 17.66 -1.86 -35.01
N PRO A 448 18.08 -2.83 -35.82
CA PRO A 448 19.28 -2.72 -36.64
C PRO A 448 19.24 -1.55 -37.63
N PRO A 449 20.41 -1.08 -38.12
CA PRO A 449 20.45 -0.04 -39.13
C PRO A 449 19.67 -0.45 -40.38
N ASN A 450 18.84 0.45 -40.89
CA ASN A 450 18.03 0.27 -42.09
C ASN A 450 16.90 -0.77 -41.98
N GLU A 451 16.49 -1.11 -40.77
CA GLU A 451 15.32 -1.95 -40.50
C GLU A 451 14.27 -1.16 -39.72
N PHE A 452 13.00 -1.57 -39.82
CA PHE A 452 11.89 -0.98 -39.05
C PHE A 452 11.71 -1.63 -37.67
N GLU A 453 12.10 -2.90 -37.54
CA GLU A 453 11.91 -3.75 -36.38
C GLU A 453 13.15 -4.63 -36.19
N HIS A 454 13.37 -5.18 -34.99
CA HIS A 454 14.40 -6.20 -34.78
C HIS A 454 13.80 -7.60 -34.93
N ALA A 455 14.63 -8.60 -35.20
CA ALA A 455 14.16 -10.00 -35.26
C ALA A 455 13.84 -10.58 -33.87
N GLY A 456 12.85 -11.48 -33.82
CA GLY A 456 12.44 -12.21 -32.62
C GLY A 456 11.53 -11.43 -31.66
N LYS A 457 11.07 -12.09 -30.60
CA LYS A 457 10.13 -11.53 -29.62
C LYS A 457 10.65 -10.25 -28.95
N HIS A 458 9.74 -9.35 -28.60
CA HIS A 458 10.05 -8.18 -27.79
C HIS A 458 10.25 -8.57 -26.32
N THR A 459 11.43 -8.33 -25.77
CA THR A 459 11.83 -8.77 -24.42
C THR A 459 12.54 -7.66 -23.65
N HIS A 460 12.64 -7.82 -22.33
CA HIS A 460 13.54 -7.03 -21.46
C HIS A 460 14.32 -7.99 -20.54
N ASN A 461 15.39 -7.49 -19.90
CA ASN A 461 16.33 -8.31 -19.12
C ASN A 461 15.83 -8.72 -17.72
N GLU A 462 14.63 -8.30 -17.31
CA GLU A 462 14.13 -8.56 -15.96
C GLU A 462 13.21 -9.78 -15.92
N ASP A 463 13.17 -10.44 -14.77
CA ASP A 463 12.28 -11.57 -14.53
C ASP A 463 10.81 -11.11 -14.55
N HIS A 464 9.95 -11.98 -15.07
CA HIS A 464 8.51 -11.73 -15.13
C HIS A 464 7.83 -12.28 -13.88
N TYR A 465 6.85 -11.54 -13.36
CA TYR A 465 6.01 -11.94 -12.25
C TYR A 465 4.83 -12.79 -12.71
N CYS A 466 4.31 -13.61 -11.79
CA CYS A 466 3.12 -14.41 -11.97
C CYS A 466 1.87 -13.54 -12.17
N ASP A 467 0.97 -13.97 -13.07
CA ASP A 467 -0.23 -13.24 -13.48
C ASP A 467 -1.48 -13.53 -12.62
N LYS A 468 -1.35 -14.40 -11.62
CA LYS A 468 -2.44 -14.78 -10.71
C LYS A 468 -2.71 -13.71 -9.66
N LYS A 469 -3.99 -13.50 -9.34
CA LYS A 469 -4.47 -12.54 -8.33
C LYS A 469 -5.05 -13.24 -7.11
N CYS A 470 -4.83 -12.64 -5.94
CA CYS A 470 -5.52 -13.06 -4.71
C CYS A 470 -7.01 -12.76 -4.84
N GLN A 471 -7.86 -13.74 -4.55
CA GLN A 471 -9.31 -13.60 -4.68
C GLN A 471 -9.93 -12.56 -3.74
N PHE A 472 -9.26 -12.24 -2.63
CA PHE A 472 -9.80 -11.31 -1.64
C PHE A 472 -9.38 -9.87 -1.88
N CYS A 473 -8.08 -9.63 -2.13
CA CYS A 473 -7.53 -8.27 -2.29
C CYS A 473 -7.19 -7.89 -3.75
N GLU A 474 -7.32 -8.82 -4.70
CA GLU A 474 -7.00 -8.66 -6.13
C GLU A 474 -5.53 -8.33 -6.43
N TYR A 475 -4.63 -8.44 -5.45
CA TYR A 475 -3.20 -8.18 -5.66
C TYR A 475 -2.54 -9.34 -6.39
N TYR A 476 -1.60 -9.01 -7.26
CA TYR A 476 -0.87 -9.98 -8.07
C TYR A 476 0.13 -10.77 -7.24
N CYS A 477 0.39 -12.00 -7.66
CA CYS A 477 1.45 -12.81 -7.10
C CYS A 477 2.82 -12.18 -7.39
N THR A 478 3.67 -12.11 -6.37
CA THR A 478 5.01 -11.49 -6.46
C THR A 478 6.13 -12.50 -6.75
N LEU A 479 5.77 -13.75 -7.07
CA LEU A 479 6.72 -14.81 -7.44
C LEU A 479 6.97 -14.83 -8.96
N PRO A 480 8.08 -15.41 -9.42
CA PRO A 480 8.38 -15.54 -10.85
C PRO A 480 7.30 -16.28 -11.62
N TYR A 481 7.06 -15.89 -12.87
CA TYR A 481 6.11 -16.56 -13.75
C TYR A 481 6.43 -18.06 -13.86
N GLY A 482 5.41 -18.91 -13.78
CA GLY A 482 5.56 -20.37 -13.84
C GLY A 482 6.03 -21.05 -12.54
N HIS A 483 6.03 -20.36 -11.40
CA HIS A 483 6.40 -20.98 -10.12
C HIS A 483 5.45 -22.14 -9.73
N PRO A 484 5.97 -23.25 -9.12
CA PRO A 484 5.17 -24.43 -8.81
C PRO A 484 4.47 -24.41 -7.43
N HIS A 485 4.83 -23.47 -6.55
CA HIS A 485 4.31 -23.37 -5.18
C HIS A 485 3.01 -22.54 -5.10
N PHE A 486 2.39 -22.50 -3.91
CA PHE A 486 1.30 -21.56 -3.61
C PHE A 486 1.66 -20.14 -4.01
N HIS A 487 0.67 -19.40 -4.51
CA HIS A 487 0.84 -18.01 -4.87
C HIS A 487 1.11 -17.18 -3.61
N ASP A 488 2.12 -16.33 -3.68
CA ASP A 488 2.46 -15.42 -2.60
C ASP A 488 2.26 -13.97 -3.06
N THR A 489 1.67 -13.15 -2.21
CA THR A 489 1.47 -11.73 -2.46
C THR A 489 1.51 -10.97 -1.15
N ARG A 490 1.65 -9.65 -1.23
CA ARG A 490 1.75 -8.77 -0.06
C ARG A 490 0.41 -8.40 0.56
N HIS A 491 -0.68 -8.97 0.02
CA HIS A 491 -2.07 -8.84 0.46
C HIS A 491 -2.52 -7.39 0.77
N GLY A 492 -3.39 -6.84 -0.08
CA GLY A 492 -3.87 -5.46 0.03
C GLY A 492 -4.97 -5.22 1.07
N ILE A 493 -5.32 -3.92 1.23
CA ILE A 493 -6.37 -3.37 2.12
C ILE A 493 -7.80 -3.72 1.64
N ASN A 494 -7.92 -4.47 0.54
CA ASN A 494 -9.09 -4.45 -0.30
C ASN A 494 -9.93 -5.73 -0.25
N MET A 495 -10.20 -6.26 0.95
CA MET A 495 -11.12 -7.38 1.10
C MET A 495 -12.55 -6.96 0.81
N THR A 496 -13.04 -7.28 -0.39
CA THR A 496 -14.38 -6.90 -0.86
C THR A 496 -15.39 -8.05 -0.89
N GLN A 497 -14.94 -9.28 -0.62
CA GLN A 497 -15.71 -10.52 -0.84
C GLN A 497 -15.80 -11.44 0.39
N THR A 498 -16.48 -11.02 1.45
CA THR A 498 -16.89 -11.94 2.53
C THR A 498 -18.39 -11.83 2.77
N GLU A 499 -19.19 -12.43 1.87
CA GLU A 499 -20.62 -12.65 2.09
C GLU A 499 -20.85 -14.02 2.71
N PHE A 500 -20.62 -14.16 4.02
CA PHE A 500 -21.12 -15.32 4.78
C PHE A 500 -21.67 -14.83 6.12
N THR A 501 -22.99 -14.60 6.16
CA THR A 501 -23.73 -14.27 7.38
C THR A 501 -24.54 -15.49 7.83
N GLY A 502 -24.25 -15.99 9.02
CA GLY A 502 -25.08 -16.95 9.75
C GLY A 502 -25.54 -16.34 11.08
N ASP A 503 -26.85 -16.13 11.20
CA ASP A 503 -27.53 -15.62 12.40
C ASP A 503 -27.39 -16.60 13.57
N GLU A 504 -26.35 -16.42 14.37
CA GLU A 504 -26.24 -16.73 15.82
C GLU A 504 -24.85 -16.38 16.40
N PHE A 505 -23.97 -15.78 15.60
CA PHE A 505 -22.78 -15.08 16.09
C PHE A 505 -23.04 -13.58 16.02
N VAL A 506 -23.31 -12.96 17.18
CA VAL A 506 -23.36 -11.50 17.28
C VAL A 506 -21.96 -10.96 17.02
N TYR A 507 -21.67 -10.63 15.77
CA TYR A 507 -20.79 -9.51 15.45
C TYR A 507 -21.65 -8.26 15.38
N ALA A 508 -21.49 -7.40 16.39
CA ALA A 508 -21.64 -5.97 16.19
C ALA A 508 -20.54 -5.54 15.20
N GLY A 509 -20.85 -5.66 13.92
CA GLY A 509 -19.95 -5.39 12.81
C GLY A 509 -20.68 -5.30 11.47
N VAL A 510 -21.97 -4.99 11.48
CA VAL A 510 -22.65 -4.33 10.36
C VAL A 510 -23.17 -3.00 10.90
N SER A 511 -22.25 -2.09 11.19
CA SER A 511 -22.52 -0.73 10.73
C SER A 511 -22.36 -0.76 9.21
N ASP A 512 -23.02 0.14 8.50
CA ASP A 512 -23.00 0.27 7.03
C ASP A 512 -21.61 0.62 6.44
N GLN A 513 -20.51 0.17 7.05
CA GLN A 513 -19.13 0.39 6.64
C GLN A 513 -18.48 -0.97 6.40
N LYS A 514 -18.31 -1.36 5.12
CA LYS A 514 -17.27 -2.33 4.74
C LYS A 514 -15.96 -1.87 5.37
N THR A 515 -15.53 -2.53 6.43
CA THR A 515 -14.28 -2.18 7.09
C THR A 515 -13.16 -2.69 6.20
N PHE A 516 -12.30 -1.78 5.76
CA PHE A 516 -11.16 -2.12 4.92
C PHE A 516 -10.11 -2.83 5.79
N VAL A 517 -10.18 -4.16 5.84
CA VAL A 517 -9.24 -4.98 6.61
C VAL A 517 -8.23 -5.61 5.66
N LEU A 518 -6.95 -5.50 6.00
CA LEU A 518 -5.87 -6.22 5.32
C LEU A 518 -6.10 -7.74 5.48
N CYS A 519 -5.73 -8.55 4.48
CA CYS A 519 -5.95 -10.01 4.58
C CYS A 519 -5.22 -10.65 5.78
N ASN A 520 -4.10 -10.06 6.23
CA ASN A 520 -3.35 -10.52 7.42
C ASN A 520 -3.96 -10.07 8.76
N LEU A 521 -4.97 -9.20 8.73
CA LEU A 521 -5.68 -8.73 9.93
C LEU A 521 -7.10 -9.33 10.01
N PHE A 522 -7.65 -9.78 8.87
CA PHE A 522 -9.03 -10.24 8.79
C PHE A 522 -9.37 -11.34 9.80
N CYS A 523 -8.51 -12.35 9.93
CA CYS A 523 -8.73 -13.44 10.89
C CYS A 523 -8.07 -13.19 12.24
N LYS A 524 -7.23 -12.16 12.37
CA LYS A 524 -6.48 -11.87 13.59
C LYS A 524 -7.40 -11.48 14.74
N ASP A 525 -8.35 -10.59 14.47
CA ASP A 525 -9.30 -10.10 15.48
C ASP A 525 -10.33 -11.16 15.88
N LEU A 526 -10.54 -12.19 15.03
CA LEU A 526 -11.42 -13.32 15.32
C LEU A 526 -10.81 -14.29 16.34
N GLY A 527 -9.48 -14.27 16.53
CA GLY A 527 -8.80 -15.24 17.39
C GLY A 527 -9.03 -16.68 16.91
N ARG A 528 -9.44 -17.58 17.80
CA ARG A 528 -9.78 -18.97 17.45
C ARG A 528 -11.14 -18.99 16.75
N HIS A 529 -11.20 -19.45 15.50
CA HIS A 529 -12.41 -19.36 14.66
C HIS A 529 -12.46 -20.50 13.63
N ARG A 530 -13.61 -20.60 12.96
CA ARG A 530 -13.89 -21.52 11.85
C ARG A 530 -14.44 -20.73 10.65
N HIS A 531 -14.13 -21.18 9.44
CA HIS A 531 -14.67 -20.61 8.20
C HIS A 531 -15.85 -21.42 7.70
N ILE A 532 -16.69 -20.82 6.87
CA ILE A 532 -17.78 -21.51 6.18
C ILE A 532 -17.44 -21.51 4.68
N ASP A 533 -17.53 -22.67 4.05
CA ASP A 533 -17.36 -22.82 2.60
C ASP A 533 -18.34 -23.87 2.05
N TYR A 534 -18.54 -23.88 0.75
CA TYR A 534 -19.36 -24.90 0.09
C TYR A 534 -18.69 -26.28 0.14
N CYS A 535 -19.52 -27.33 0.20
CA CYS A 535 -19.05 -28.71 0.07
C CYS A 535 -18.43 -28.91 -1.33
N GLN A 536 -17.27 -29.58 -1.40
CA GLN A 536 -16.63 -29.91 -2.68
C GLN A 536 -17.25 -31.14 -3.35
N ASN A 537 -17.87 -32.03 -2.58
CA ASN A 537 -18.58 -33.22 -3.04
C ASN A 537 -19.93 -33.34 -2.33
N ASP A 538 -21.03 -33.19 -3.06
CA ASP A 538 -22.40 -33.22 -2.50
C ASP A 538 -22.83 -34.63 -2.01
N GLU A 539 -22.13 -35.69 -2.43
CA GLU A 539 -22.52 -37.08 -2.14
C GLU A 539 -21.79 -37.71 -0.93
N ASN A 540 -20.60 -37.20 -0.55
CA ASN A 540 -19.75 -37.75 0.52
C ASN A 540 -19.03 -36.63 1.28
N CYS A 541 -19.74 -35.91 2.15
CA CYS A 541 -19.11 -35.02 3.13
C CYS A 541 -18.51 -35.85 4.28
N GLU A 542 -17.38 -36.53 4.02
CA GLU A 542 -16.67 -37.25 5.09
C GLU A 542 -16.12 -36.25 6.13
N LEU A 543 -16.39 -36.52 7.41
CA LEU A 543 -15.81 -35.79 8.53
C LEU A 543 -14.28 -35.95 8.50
N SER A 544 -13.58 -34.90 8.10
CA SER A 544 -12.12 -34.85 8.11
C SER A 544 -11.62 -34.08 9.34
N ARG A 545 -10.31 -34.10 9.58
CA ARG A 545 -9.71 -33.33 10.70
C ARG A 545 -9.88 -31.80 10.53
N ASP A 546 -10.11 -31.34 9.31
CA ASP A 546 -10.15 -29.93 8.95
C ASP A 546 -11.56 -29.45 8.54
N MET A 547 -12.58 -30.31 8.68
CA MET A 547 -13.92 -30.04 8.15
C MET A 547 -15.04 -30.69 8.97
N GLN A 548 -16.12 -29.95 9.21
CA GLN A 548 -17.33 -30.43 9.88
C GLN A 548 -18.59 -29.96 9.12
N HIS A 549 -19.42 -30.91 8.68
CA HIS A 549 -20.61 -30.60 7.89
C HIS A 549 -21.68 -29.82 8.67
N ILE A 550 -22.32 -28.86 8.01
CA ILE A 550 -23.40 -28.04 8.57
C ILE A 550 -24.75 -28.64 8.16
N ASN A 551 -25.41 -29.31 9.11
CA ASN A 551 -26.73 -29.94 8.90
C ASN A 551 -27.91 -28.95 8.87
N VAL A 552 -27.65 -27.64 9.00
CA VAL A 552 -28.66 -26.58 9.07
C VAL A 552 -28.55 -25.71 7.82
N LYS A 553 -29.69 -25.19 7.34
CA LYS A 553 -29.73 -24.27 6.20
C LYS A 553 -29.13 -22.91 6.57
N VAL A 554 -27.93 -22.62 6.06
CA VAL A 554 -27.19 -21.36 6.34
C VAL A 554 -27.05 -20.52 5.06
N SER A 555 -27.22 -19.21 5.19
CA SER A 555 -27.04 -18.24 4.10
C SER A 555 -25.55 -17.97 3.79
N PRO A 556 -25.19 -17.50 2.58
CA PRO A 556 -26.03 -17.34 1.38
C PRO A 556 -26.35 -18.69 0.71
N ASN A 557 -27.41 -18.75 -0.10
CA ASN A 557 -27.86 -19.97 -0.80
C ASN A 557 -28.13 -21.16 0.15
N PRO A 558 -29.23 -21.14 0.93
CA PRO A 558 -29.48 -22.11 2.00
C PRO A 558 -29.66 -23.56 1.53
N ASP A 559 -29.95 -23.76 0.24
CA ASP A 559 -30.14 -25.09 -0.37
C ASP A 559 -28.85 -25.73 -0.88
N LYS A 560 -27.74 -24.97 -0.92
CA LYS A 560 -26.42 -25.51 -1.26
C LYS A 560 -25.70 -25.96 0.01
N PRO A 561 -25.24 -27.22 0.10
CA PRO A 561 -24.59 -27.77 1.29
C PRO A 561 -23.27 -27.05 1.60
N LYS A 562 -22.97 -26.91 2.88
CA LYS A 562 -21.81 -26.17 3.40
C LYS A 562 -21.15 -26.90 4.55
N ASP A 563 -19.86 -26.64 4.72
CA ASP A 563 -19.06 -27.17 5.81
C ASP A 563 -18.43 -26.02 6.61
N PHE A 564 -18.25 -26.25 7.92
CA PHE A 564 -17.23 -25.54 8.67
C PHE A 564 -15.87 -26.10 8.27
N ILE A 565 -14.94 -25.22 7.89
CA ILE A 565 -13.57 -25.59 7.54
C ILE A 565 -12.55 -24.89 8.44
N SER A 566 -11.40 -25.52 8.63
CA SER A 566 -10.28 -24.95 9.36
C SER A 566 -9.65 -23.77 8.60
N HIS A 567 -8.97 -22.87 9.31
CA HIS A 567 -8.25 -21.74 8.73
C HIS A 567 -7.21 -22.18 7.68
N LYS A 568 -6.54 -23.30 7.94
CA LYS A 568 -5.56 -23.89 7.01
C LYS A 568 -6.22 -24.32 5.70
N LEU A 569 -7.30 -25.10 5.79
CA LEU A 569 -8.00 -25.60 4.61
C LEU A 569 -8.62 -24.45 3.80
N PHE A 570 -9.09 -23.39 4.48
CA PHE A 570 -9.55 -22.17 3.84
C PHE A 570 -8.50 -21.56 2.90
N TRP A 571 -7.27 -21.32 3.38
CA TRP A 571 -6.20 -20.77 2.55
C TRP A 571 -5.70 -21.74 1.48
N GLU A 572 -5.60 -23.05 1.79
CA GLU A 572 -5.23 -24.07 0.80
C GLU A 572 -6.17 -24.07 -0.41
N ARG A 573 -7.48 -23.92 -0.18
CA ARG A 573 -8.48 -23.83 -1.27
C ARG A 573 -8.33 -22.58 -2.13
N THR A 574 -7.77 -21.50 -1.61
CA THR A 574 -7.53 -20.27 -2.38
C THR A 574 -6.33 -20.39 -3.33
N GLY A 575 -5.44 -21.36 -3.11
CA GLY A 575 -4.17 -21.45 -3.82
C GLY A 575 -3.15 -20.37 -3.43
N PHE A 576 -3.44 -19.53 -2.43
CA PHE A 576 -2.53 -18.52 -1.89
C PHE A 576 -1.97 -18.94 -0.53
N LYS A 577 -0.74 -18.49 -0.27
CA LYS A 577 -0.11 -18.64 1.03
C LYS A 577 -0.85 -17.84 2.10
N ASP A 578 -1.06 -18.47 3.25
CA ASP A 578 -1.66 -17.85 4.43
C ASP A 578 -0.81 -16.64 4.89
N PRO A 579 -1.41 -15.42 4.97
CA PRO A 579 -0.71 -14.22 5.36
C PRO A 579 -0.44 -14.07 6.87
N HIS A 580 -0.98 -14.95 7.72
CA HIS A 580 -0.83 -14.88 9.17
C HIS A 580 0.49 -15.49 9.64
N THR A 581 0.96 -15.08 10.82
CA THR A 581 2.19 -15.62 11.41
C THR A 581 2.02 -17.06 11.85
N CYS A 582 3.12 -17.83 11.94
CA CYS A 582 3.08 -19.21 12.42
C CYS A 582 2.43 -19.35 13.82
N GLN A 583 2.59 -18.35 14.68
CA GLN A 583 1.99 -18.35 16.02
C GLN A 583 0.46 -18.17 15.96
N GLU A 584 -0.03 -17.26 15.11
CA GLU A 584 -1.46 -17.06 14.89
C GLU A 584 -2.09 -18.32 14.26
N GLN A 585 -1.45 -18.88 13.24
CA GLN A 585 -1.89 -20.13 12.60
C GLN A 585 -2.02 -21.29 13.60
N GLN A 586 -1.07 -21.43 14.53
CA GLN A 586 -1.15 -22.44 15.59
C GLN A 586 -2.36 -22.22 16.51
N GLU A 587 -2.67 -20.98 16.88
CA GLU A 587 -3.85 -20.70 17.68
C GLU A 587 -5.16 -20.95 16.91
N PHE A 588 -5.19 -20.68 15.60
CA PHE A 588 -6.36 -20.97 14.75
C PHE A 588 -6.66 -22.47 14.62
N THR A 589 -5.70 -23.36 14.91
CA THR A 589 -5.94 -24.81 14.94
C THR A 589 -6.67 -25.29 16.19
N LYS A 590 -6.81 -24.45 17.22
CA LYS A 590 -7.38 -24.83 18.52
C LYS A 590 -8.87 -24.48 18.62
N CYS A 591 -9.57 -25.21 19.47
CA CYS A 591 -10.98 -25.02 19.76
C CYS A 591 -11.27 -23.61 20.32
N ASP A 592 -12.35 -23.02 19.83
CA ASP A 592 -12.86 -21.69 20.15
C ASP A 592 -13.73 -21.65 21.43
N HIS A 593 -13.97 -22.81 22.05
CA HIS A 593 -14.78 -22.90 23.27
C HIS A 593 -14.07 -22.27 24.48
N GLN A 594 -14.75 -21.36 25.17
CA GLN A 594 -14.21 -20.57 26.28
C GLN A 594 -14.60 -21.14 27.66
N CYS A 595 -13.68 -21.09 28.62
CA CYS A 595 -13.92 -21.45 30.01
C CYS A 595 -14.94 -20.48 30.66
N PRO A 596 -15.99 -20.98 31.34
CA PRO A 596 -17.02 -20.14 31.97
C PRO A 596 -16.57 -19.44 33.26
N ASP A 597 -15.37 -19.70 33.78
CA ASP A 597 -14.89 -19.11 35.04
C ASP A 597 -14.61 -17.61 34.91
N LYS A 598 -15.23 -16.81 35.79
CA LYS A 598 -15.07 -15.36 35.89
C LYS A 598 -13.69 -14.94 36.42
N LYS A 599 -12.84 -15.87 36.89
CA LYS A 599 -11.41 -15.60 37.18
C LYS A 599 -10.63 -15.15 35.93
N HIS A 600 -11.13 -15.44 34.72
CA HIS A 600 -10.48 -15.12 33.45
C HIS A 600 -10.79 -13.72 32.87
N LYS A 601 -11.29 -12.78 33.67
CA LYS A 601 -11.74 -11.42 33.22
C LYS A 601 -10.71 -10.61 32.41
N SER A 602 -9.41 -10.85 32.58
CA SER A 602 -8.33 -10.16 31.84
C SER A 602 -7.72 -10.99 30.71
N LYS A 603 -7.88 -12.31 30.73
CA LYS A 603 -7.38 -13.23 29.69
C LYS A 603 -8.23 -14.51 29.71
N SER A 604 -9.09 -14.63 28.71
CA SER A 604 -9.94 -15.79 28.50
C SER A 604 -9.11 -17.08 28.42
N SER A 605 -9.51 -18.11 29.16
CA SER A 605 -8.98 -19.47 29.01
C SER A 605 -9.86 -20.21 28.00
N PHE A 606 -9.26 -20.87 27.03
CA PHE A 606 -9.95 -21.60 25.95
C PHE A 606 -9.63 -23.09 26.01
N CYS A 607 -10.43 -23.89 25.29
CA CYS A 607 -10.18 -25.33 25.15
C CYS A 607 -8.84 -25.59 24.45
N GLU A 608 -7.96 -26.42 25.02
CA GLU A 608 -6.63 -26.70 24.42
C GLU A 608 -6.63 -27.83 23.39
N LEU A 609 -7.81 -28.34 23.02
CA LEU A 609 -7.96 -29.36 21.98
C LEU A 609 -7.99 -28.72 20.58
N GLN A 610 -7.85 -29.56 19.56
CA GLN A 610 -7.97 -29.16 18.14
C GLN A 610 -9.35 -28.57 17.84
N LEU A 611 -9.47 -27.70 16.84
CA LEU A 611 -10.70 -26.97 16.49
C LEU A 611 -11.91 -27.91 16.37
N PHE A 612 -11.76 -28.99 15.60
CA PHE A 612 -12.74 -30.06 15.50
C PHE A 612 -12.27 -31.27 16.31
N HIS A 613 -12.84 -31.47 17.50
CA HIS A 613 -12.50 -32.59 18.38
C HIS A 613 -13.75 -33.30 18.92
N ALA A 614 -13.61 -34.60 19.23
CA ALA A 614 -14.63 -35.34 19.95
C ALA A 614 -14.60 -34.97 21.46
N PRO A 615 -15.74 -35.02 22.17
CA PRO A 615 -15.79 -34.85 23.62
C PRO A 615 -14.86 -35.82 24.34
N ILE A 616 -14.02 -35.33 25.25
CA ILE A 616 -13.16 -36.19 26.10
C ILE A 616 -13.74 -36.32 27.50
N SER A 617 -13.37 -37.38 28.23
CA SER A 617 -13.87 -37.63 29.59
C SER A 617 -12.86 -37.32 30.70
N LYS A 618 -11.56 -37.18 30.37
CA LYS A 618 -10.48 -36.96 31.33
C LYS A 618 -9.42 -36.01 30.74
N PRO A 619 -8.76 -35.18 31.56
CA PRO A 619 -7.72 -34.28 31.08
C PRO A 619 -6.51 -35.10 30.56
N PRO A 620 -5.87 -34.70 29.44
CA PRO A 620 -4.77 -35.46 28.85
C PRO A 620 -3.54 -35.62 29.75
N ASN A 621 -3.27 -34.65 30.64
CA ASN A 621 -2.04 -34.56 31.43
C ASN A 621 -2.27 -34.64 32.96
N ASP A 622 -3.40 -35.18 33.42
CA ASP A 622 -3.83 -35.23 34.84
C ASP A 622 -3.82 -33.86 35.58
N TYR A 623 -3.74 -32.77 34.82
CA TYR A 623 -3.78 -31.38 35.27
C TYR A 623 -4.84 -30.63 34.45
N GLY A 624 -5.56 -29.70 35.07
CA GLY A 624 -6.73 -29.03 34.47
C GLY A 624 -8.06 -29.75 34.71
N TYR A 625 -9.13 -29.32 34.04
CA TYR A 625 -10.45 -29.97 34.11
C TYR A 625 -11.10 -30.12 32.73
N VAL A 626 -12.06 -31.05 32.65
CA VAL A 626 -12.89 -31.27 31.46
C VAL A 626 -14.33 -30.89 31.79
N SER A 627 -14.96 -30.07 30.94
CA SER A 627 -16.36 -29.69 31.07
C SER A 627 -17.30 -30.86 30.77
N SER A 628 -18.57 -30.73 31.14
CA SER A 628 -19.58 -31.77 30.94
C SER A 628 -19.84 -32.11 29.47
N ASP A 629 -19.59 -31.17 28.56
CA ASP A 629 -19.66 -31.32 27.11
C ASP A 629 -18.31 -31.75 26.47
N GLY A 630 -17.28 -31.97 27.29
CA GLY A 630 -16.03 -32.63 26.90
C GLY A 630 -14.92 -31.71 26.37
N HIS A 631 -14.96 -30.41 26.69
CA HIS A 631 -13.86 -29.47 26.41
C HIS A 631 -12.84 -29.44 27.55
N TYR A 632 -11.55 -29.38 27.22
CA TYR A 632 -10.45 -29.44 28.18
C TYR A 632 -9.83 -28.05 28.43
N PHE A 633 -9.81 -27.63 29.69
CA PHE A 633 -9.22 -26.36 30.11
C PHE A 633 -8.03 -26.57 31.04
N ASN A 634 -6.96 -25.83 30.80
CA ASN A 634 -5.74 -25.82 31.61
C ASN A 634 -5.87 -24.87 32.82
N CYS A 635 -6.97 -24.93 33.56
CA CYS A 635 -7.22 -24.15 34.78
C CYS A 635 -7.93 -25.00 35.86
N GLU A 636 -8.05 -24.48 37.09
CA GLU A 636 -8.68 -25.20 38.20
C GLU A 636 -10.21 -25.32 38.05
N LYS A 637 -10.80 -26.41 38.58
CA LYS A 637 -12.24 -26.67 38.48
C LYS A 637 -13.03 -25.67 39.36
N PRO A 638 -14.01 -24.95 38.81
CA PRO A 638 -14.48 -23.70 39.40
C PRO A 638 -15.46 -23.75 40.61
N ASN A 639 -15.89 -24.88 41.21
CA ASN A 639 -16.90 -24.83 42.29
C ASN A 639 -16.93 -25.99 43.33
N THR A 640 -17.19 -25.63 44.60
CA THR A 640 -17.50 -26.55 45.74
C THR A 640 -18.99 -26.93 45.72
N PRO A 641 -19.36 -28.22 45.83
CA PRO A 641 -20.77 -28.65 45.86
C PRO A 641 -21.39 -28.53 47.27
N PHE A 642 -22.68 -28.23 47.35
CA PHE A 642 -23.42 -28.03 48.61
C PHE A 642 -24.61 -28.99 48.76
N HIS A 643 -24.95 -29.31 50.02
CA HIS A 643 -26.25 -29.85 50.39
C HIS A 643 -27.03 -28.74 51.10
N ILE A 644 -28.04 -28.20 50.40
CA ILE A 644 -28.80 -27.02 50.83
C ILE A 644 -30.17 -27.47 51.32
N ILE A 645 -30.48 -27.14 52.58
CA ILE A 645 -31.73 -27.53 53.23
C ILE A 645 -32.52 -26.27 53.53
N PHE A 646 -33.64 -26.09 52.84
CA PHE A 646 -34.60 -25.06 53.16
C PHE A 646 -35.50 -25.55 54.30
N VAL A 647 -35.58 -24.79 55.38
CA VAL A 647 -36.50 -25.04 56.48
C VAL A 647 -37.45 -23.85 56.59
N LEU A 648 -38.66 -24.00 56.06
CA LEU A 648 -39.59 -22.90 55.84
C LEU A 648 -40.83 -23.04 56.73
N ASP A 649 -41.17 -21.96 57.40
CA ASP A 649 -42.40 -21.83 58.14
C ASP A 649 -43.60 -21.88 57.19
N TYR A 650 -44.55 -22.73 57.55
CA TYR A 650 -45.78 -23.02 56.83
C TYR A 650 -47.01 -22.82 57.77
N SER A 651 -46.83 -22.20 58.92
CA SER A 651 -47.89 -21.96 59.90
C SER A 651 -49.01 -21.06 59.38
N SER A 652 -50.13 -21.01 60.09
CA SER A 652 -51.29 -20.23 59.64
C SER A 652 -51.00 -18.75 59.43
N SER A 653 -49.97 -18.17 60.07
CA SER A 653 -49.59 -16.76 59.83
C SER A 653 -48.98 -16.50 58.46
N MET A 654 -48.42 -17.51 57.81
CA MET A 654 -47.87 -17.42 56.46
C MET A 654 -48.95 -17.29 55.36
N THR A 655 -50.23 -17.43 55.72
CA THR A 655 -51.36 -17.17 54.81
C THR A 655 -51.70 -15.68 54.66
N LYS A 656 -51.11 -14.80 55.49
CA LYS A 656 -51.36 -13.36 55.40
C LYS A 656 -50.98 -12.81 54.03
N GLN A 657 -51.80 -11.87 53.53
CA GLN A 657 -51.67 -11.28 52.20
C GLN A 657 -50.94 -9.92 52.20
N ASP A 658 -50.29 -9.57 53.31
CA ASP A 658 -49.56 -8.30 53.47
C ASP A 658 -48.24 -8.27 52.69
N ILE A 659 -47.68 -9.44 52.35
CA ILE A 659 -46.55 -9.58 51.43
C ILE A 659 -46.95 -10.61 50.36
N LYS A 660 -46.73 -10.29 49.09
CA LYS A 660 -47.16 -11.10 47.93
C LYS A 660 -46.00 -11.37 46.96
N PRO A 661 -46.10 -12.39 46.09
CA PRO A 661 -45.14 -12.60 45.01
C PRO A 661 -45.03 -11.37 44.08
N ILE A 662 -43.87 -11.20 43.43
CA ILE A 662 -43.55 -10.10 42.51
C ILE A 662 -44.03 -10.45 41.09
N GLN A 663 -44.73 -9.51 40.44
CA GLN A 663 -45.51 -9.73 39.21
C GLN A 663 -44.69 -10.11 37.95
N ASP A 664 -43.47 -9.60 37.80
CA ASP A 664 -42.69 -9.73 36.55
C ASP A 664 -41.84 -11.01 36.44
N PHE A 665 -42.08 -12.00 37.30
CA PHE A 665 -41.31 -13.25 37.29
C PHE A 665 -42.01 -14.40 36.55
N PRO A 666 -41.26 -15.29 35.86
CA PRO A 666 -41.84 -16.36 35.02
C PRO A 666 -42.84 -17.29 35.72
N ILE A 667 -42.70 -17.48 37.03
CA ILE A 667 -43.55 -18.38 37.83
C ILE A 667 -44.70 -17.67 38.56
N TYR A 668 -44.85 -16.35 38.37
CA TYR A 668 -45.83 -15.53 39.09
C TYR A 668 -47.27 -16.02 38.89
N ASN A 669 -47.64 -16.35 37.65
CA ASN A 669 -48.97 -16.84 37.31
C ASN A 669 -49.26 -18.22 37.92
N ASP A 670 -48.25 -19.06 38.12
CA ASP A 670 -48.42 -20.38 38.73
C ASP A 670 -48.54 -20.29 40.26
N LEU A 671 -47.77 -19.39 40.89
CA LEU A 671 -47.83 -19.13 42.33
C LEU A 671 -49.17 -18.52 42.74
N THR A 672 -49.63 -17.49 42.03
CA THR A 672 -50.81 -16.70 42.43
C THR A 672 -52.15 -17.43 42.31
N LYS A 673 -52.18 -18.59 41.61
CA LYS A 673 -53.37 -19.47 41.54
C LYS A 673 -53.82 -19.98 42.91
N LYS A 674 -52.88 -20.24 43.83
CA LYS A 674 -53.18 -20.77 45.18
C LYS A 674 -52.46 -20.02 46.32
N HIS A 675 -51.32 -19.40 46.03
CA HIS A 675 -50.40 -18.83 47.03
C HIS A 675 -50.16 -17.34 46.77
N ASN A 676 -51.22 -16.53 46.75
CA ASN A 676 -51.10 -15.07 46.63
C ASN A 676 -50.95 -14.39 48.01
N ASN A 677 -49.92 -14.79 48.76
CA ASN A 677 -49.70 -14.48 50.17
C ASN A 677 -48.19 -14.62 50.53
N ARG A 678 -47.83 -14.49 51.82
CA ARG A 678 -46.44 -14.59 52.29
C ARG A 678 -45.75 -15.89 51.84
N ILE A 679 -46.42 -17.05 51.93
CA ILE A 679 -45.82 -18.32 51.51
C ILE A 679 -45.49 -18.34 50.01
N GLY A 680 -46.33 -17.74 49.17
CA GLY A 680 -46.01 -17.57 47.74
C GLY A 680 -44.78 -16.71 47.47
N ALA A 681 -44.57 -15.65 48.26
CA ALA A 681 -43.37 -14.82 48.15
C ALA A 681 -42.11 -15.59 48.56
N VAL A 682 -42.20 -16.45 49.57
CA VAL A 682 -41.09 -17.33 49.97
C VAL A 682 -40.79 -18.37 48.88
N TYR A 683 -41.80 -19.02 48.32
CA TYR A 683 -41.63 -19.99 47.24
C TYR A 683 -41.02 -19.35 45.98
N GLN A 684 -41.39 -18.10 45.69
CA GLN A 684 -40.74 -17.32 44.63
C GLN A 684 -39.24 -17.14 44.89
N ALA A 685 -38.84 -16.72 46.10
CA ALA A 685 -37.44 -16.53 46.44
C ALA A 685 -36.63 -17.84 46.40
N VAL A 686 -37.20 -18.95 46.88
CA VAL A 686 -36.59 -20.28 46.82
C VAL A 686 -36.41 -20.73 45.37
N TYR A 687 -37.40 -20.55 44.51
CA TYR A 687 -37.27 -20.89 43.09
C TYR A 687 -36.18 -20.08 42.38
N LEU A 688 -36.10 -18.77 42.65
CA LEU A 688 -35.05 -17.92 42.07
C LEU A 688 -33.66 -18.35 42.53
N PHE A 689 -33.50 -18.68 43.80
CA PHE A 689 -32.27 -19.24 44.34
C PHE A 689 -31.90 -20.55 43.63
N MET A 690 -32.83 -21.50 43.52
CA MET A 690 -32.59 -22.79 42.87
C MET A 690 -32.24 -22.62 41.40
N ASN A 691 -32.90 -21.70 40.69
CA ASN A 691 -32.61 -21.38 39.29
C ASN A 691 -31.20 -20.77 39.12
N ALA A 692 -30.81 -19.86 40.03
CA ALA A 692 -29.47 -19.29 40.03
C ALA A 692 -28.38 -20.34 40.31
N ARG A 693 -28.63 -21.26 41.27
CA ARG A 693 -27.75 -22.40 41.56
C ARG A 693 -27.68 -23.41 40.44
N ARG A 694 -28.79 -23.68 39.73
CA ARG A 694 -28.81 -24.55 38.55
C ARG A 694 -27.85 -24.02 37.49
N ASN A 695 -27.86 -22.72 37.25
CA ASN A 695 -26.97 -22.11 36.26
C ASN A 695 -25.50 -22.04 36.71
N SER A 696 -25.20 -22.25 38.00
CA SER A 696 -23.84 -22.15 38.55
C SER A 696 -23.20 -23.49 38.94
N THR A 697 -23.99 -24.50 39.34
CA THR A 697 -23.51 -25.81 39.83
C THR A 697 -24.56 -26.92 39.63
N MET A 698 -24.22 -27.96 38.86
CA MET A 698 -25.10 -29.14 38.66
C MET A 698 -25.00 -30.21 39.75
N THR A 699 -24.06 -30.07 40.69
CA THR A 699 -23.73 -31.11 41.70
C THR A 699 -24.36 -30.87 43.06
N ASP A 700 -25.09 -29.76 43.24
CA ASP A 700 -25.79 -29.49 44.49
C ASP A 700 -26.93 -30.48 44.72
N ARG A 701 -27.27 -30.64 46.00
CA ARG A 701 -28.43 -31.42 46.45
C ARG A 701 -29.30 -30.55 47.33
N ILE A 702 -30.61 -30.57 47.09
CA ILE A 702 -31.55 -29.71 47.81
C ILE A 702 -32.60 -30.56 48.52
N SER A 703 -32.88 -30.18 49.76
CA SER A 703 -33.96 -30.72 50.57
C SER A 703 -34.86 -29.58 51.06
N LEU A 704 -36.16 -29.83 51.18
CA LEU A 704 -37.12 -28.86 51.71
C LEU A 704 -37.85 -29.46 52.91
N VAL A 705 -37.87 -28.71 54.01
CA VAL A 705 -38.65 -28.99 55.21
C VAL A 705 -39.66 -27.86 55.39
N LEU A 706 -40.95 -28.19 55.37
CA LEU A 706 -42.02 -27.30 55.77
C LEU A 706 -42.39 -27.60 57.21
N PHE A 707 -42.50 -26.57 58.06
CA PHE A 707 -42.81 -26.77 59.48
C PHE A 707 -43.95 -25.89 59.99
N ASN A 708 -44.72 -26.47 60.89
CA ASN A 708 -45.68 -25.81 61.75
C ASN A 708 -45.54 -26.42 63.17
N HIS A 709 -46.58 -27.06 63.72
CA HIS A 709 -46.53 -27.89 64.91
C HIS A 709 -46.05 -29.33 64.60
N LYS A 710 -45.93 -29.67 63.31
CA LYS A 710 -45.36 -30.89 62.72
C LYS A 710 -44.40 -30.51 61.59
N THR A 711 -43.59 -31.46 61.14
CA THR A 711 -42.68 -31.28 59.99
C THR A 711 -43.12 -32.14 58.82
N ILE A 712 -43.03 -31.58 57.62
CA ILE A 712 -43.30 -32.23 56.34
C ILE A 712 -42.07 -32.03 55.46
N VAL A 713 -41.71 -33.03 54.67
CA VAL A 713 -40.58 -32.97 53.73
C VAL A 713 -41.13 -33.17 52.32
N PRO A 714 -41.46 -32.10 51.58
CA PRO A 714 -41.97 -32.22 50.21
C PRO A 714 -41.01 -32.93 49.26
N PHE A 715 -39.70 -32.75 49.45
CA PHE A 715 -38.66 -33.46 48.74
C PHE A 715 -37.36 -33.48 49.55
N GLU A 716 -36.62 -34.58 49.42
CA GLU A 716 -35.32 -34.80 50.06
C GLU A 716 -34.26 -35.15 49.01
N TYR A 717 -33.07 -34.56 49.20
CA TYR A 717 -31.83 -34.85 48.46
C TYR A 717 -31.97 -34.88 46.92
N GLN A 718 -32.73 -33.94 46.36
CA GLN A 718 -32.97 -33.85 44.90
C GLN A 718 -31.91 -33.01 44.19
N ASP A 719 -31.69 -33.29 42.90
CA ASP A 719 -30.88 -32.44 42.04
C ASP A 719 -31.71 -31.31 41.39
N LEU A 720 -31.02 -30.38 40.72
CA LEU A 720 -31.63 -29.18 40.14
C LEU A 720 -32.04 -29.35 38.67
N THR A 721 -32.11 -30.57 38.14
CA THR A 721 -32.40 -30.80 36.71
C THR A 721 -33.83 -30.42 36.36
N ASN A 722 -34.80 -30.72 37.23
CA ASN A 722 -36.23 -30.45 36.99
C ASN A 722 -36.85 -29.49 38.03
N LEU A 723 -36.57 -28.19 37.87
CA LEU A 723 -37.10 -27.12 38.74
C LEU A 723 -38.64 -27.03 38.74
N LYS A 724 -39.29 -27.43 37.65
CA LYS A 724 -40.76 -27.38 37.56
C LYS A 724 -41.40 -28.43 38.47
N ASP A 725 -40.82 -29.63 38.55
CA ASP A 725 -41.31 -30.68 39.45
C ASP A 725 -41.12 -30.28 40.92
N LEU A 726 -39.98 -29.69 41.27
CA LEU A 726 -39.74 -29.17 42.62
C LEU A 726 -40.74 -28.06 42.99
N LEU A 727 -41.00 -27.13 42.07
CA LEU A 727 -42.02 -26.09 42.26
C LEU A 727 -43.41 -26.70 42.46
N ASN A 728 -43.80 -27.66 41.62
CA ASN A 728 -45.10 -28.34 41.72
C ASN A 728 -45.26 -29.05 43.08
N SER A 729 -44.22 -29.69 43.59
CA SER A 729 -44.22 -30.31 44.92
C SER A 729 -44.42 -29.28 46.03
N MET A 730 -43.83 -28.09 45.93
CA MET A 730 -44.04 -27.00 46.90
C MET A 730 -45.47 -26.48 46.90
N LEU A 731 -46.09 -26.37 45.71
CA LEU A 731 -47.43 -25.79 45.54
C LEU A 731 -48.57 -26.65 46.12
N GLN A 732 -48.32 -27.91 46.47
CA GLN A 732 -49.35 -28.84 46.99
C GLN A 732 -49.80 -28.54 48.42
N TYR A 733 -49.00 -27.81 49.19
CA TYR A 733 -49.22 -27.59 50.62
C TYR A 733 -49.73 -26.16 50.87
N GLU A 734 -50.78 -25.99 51.68
CA GLU A 734 -51.34 -24.67 52.02
C GLU A 734 -50.61 -23.98 53.16
N ALA A 735 -51.20 -23.47 54.23
CA ALA A 735 -50.42 -23.06 55.41
C ALA A 735 -51.35 -23.12 56.62
N CYS A 736 -50.95 -23.85 57.66
CA CYS A 736 -51.83 -24.14 58.80
C CYS A 736 -51.08 -24.44 60.10
N GLY A 737 -51.77 -24.33 61.24
CA GLY A 737 -51.26 -24.75 62.55
C GLY A 737 -50.32 -23.74 63.23
N LEU A 738 -49.89 -24.12 64.45
CA LEU A 738 -48.94 -23.37 65.28
C LEU A 738 -47.48 -23.62 64.86
N ILE A 739 -46.49 -23.06 65.56
CA ILE A 739 -45.07 -23.12 65.20
C ILE A 739 -44.26 -23.89 66.25
N ASN A 740 -43.32 -24.75 65.81
CA ASN A 740 -42.37 -25.47 66.66
C ASN A 740 -40.99 -25.54 65.99
N PHE A 741 -40.02 -24.76 66.50
CA PHE A 741 -38.65 -24.72 65.95
C PHE A 741 -37.83 -25.98 66.29
N ASP A 742 -38.07 -26.61 67.44
CA ASP A 742 -37.37 -27.83 67.88
C ASP A 742 -37.56 -28.98 66.89
N SER A 743 -38.80 -29.21 66.48
CA SER A 743 -39.15 -30.26 65.52
C SER A 743 -38.54 -30.00 64.14
N ALA A 744 -38.51 -28.73 63.71
CA ALA A 744 -37.96 -28.32 62.42
C ALA A 744 -36.45 -28.56 62.31
N ILE A 745 -35.67 -28.11 63.30
CA ILE A 745 -34.22 -28.32 63.33
C ILE A 745 -33.87 -29.79 63.54
N GLN A 746 -34.63 -30.52 64.38
CA GLN A 746 -34.41 -31.96 64.55
C GLN A 746 -34.59 -32.70 63.21
N LYS A 747 -35.62 -32.37 62.42
CA LYS A 747 -35.84 -33.01 61.13
C LYS A 747 -34.74 -32.65 60.12
N ALA A 748 -34.26 -31.41 60.10
CA ALA A 748 -33.11 -31.02 59.30
C ALA A 748 -31.83 -31.80 59.68
N GLY A 749 -31.63 -32.04 60.99
CA GLY A 749 -30.55 -32.90 61.49
C GLY A 749 -30.62 -34.32 60.94
N VAL A 750 -31.80 -34.94 61.01
CA VAL A 750 -32.02 -36.29 60.45
C VAL A 750 -31.72 -36.33 58.95
N LEU A 751 -32.09 -35.30 58.18
CA LEU A 751 -31.79 -35.24 56.74
C LEU A 751 -30.29 -35.14 56.46
N ILE A 752 -29.56 -34.33 57.24
CA ILE A 752 -28.10 -34.26 57.14
C ILE A 752 -27.45 -35.60 57.49
N GLU A 753 -27.93 -36.27 58.53
CA GLU A 753 -27.41 -37.58 58.94
C GLU A 753 -27.65 -38.65 57.88
N THR A 754 -28.87 -38.71 57.36
CA THR A 754 -29.30 -39.73 56.38
C THR A 754 -28.55 -39.59 55.06
N HIS A 755 -28.27 -38.35 54.64
CA HIS A 755 -27.63 -38.04 53.36
C HIS A 755 -26.26 -37.36 53.51
N PHE A 756 -25.52 -37.71 54.56
CA PHE A 756 -24.20 -37.12 54.80
C PHE A 756 -23.23 -37.46 53.65
N ASP A 757 -22.68 -36.44 53.01
CA ASP A 757 -21.69 -36.57 51.94
C ASP A 757 -20.44 -35.74 52.29
N PRO A 758 -19.27 -36.38 52.49
CA PRO A 758 -18.04 -35.66 52.87
C PRO A 758 -17.51 -34.75 51.77
N THR A 759 -18.00 -34.88 50.53
CA THR A 759 -17.64 -34.00 49.41
C THR A 759 -18.46 -32.72 49.36
N LYS A 760 -19.55 -32.63 50.14
CA LYS A 760 -20.47 -31.49 50.14
C LYS A 760 -20.47 -30.75 51.47
N VAL A 761 -20.68 -29.44 51.40
CA VAL A 761 -20.87 -28.59 52.59
C VAL A 761 -22.36 -28.47 52.89
N ASN A 762 -22.75 -28.71 54.15
CA ASN A 762 -24.15 -28.62 54.59
C ASN A 762 -24.53 -27.18 54.92
N VAL A 763 -25.65 -26.72 54.36
CA VAL A 763 -26.20 -25.36 54.56
C VAL A 763 -27.67 -25.45 54.90
N ILE A 764 -28.10 -24.79 55.98
CA ILE A 764 -29.51 -24.64 56.34
C ILE A 764 -29.94 -23.20 56.12
N ILE A 765 -31.03 -22.98 55.40
CA ILE A 765 -31.72 -21.70 55.28
C ILE A 765 -33.05 -21.83 56.02
N PHE A 766 -33.12 -21.26 57.22
CA PHE A 766 -34.26 -21.30 58.12
C PHE A 766 -35.06 -20.00 58.03
N LEU A 767 -36.36 -20.08 57.72
CA LEU A 767 -37.23 -18.91 57.56
C LEU A 767 -38.49 -19.06 58.41
N SER A 768 -38.83 -18.02 59.18
CA SER A 768 -40.09 -17.93 59.95
C SER A 768 -40.64 -16.52 59.99
N ASP A 769 -41.97 -16.38 60.14
CA ASP A 769 -42.63 -15.08 60.28
C ASP A 769 -42.96 -14.68 61.71
N ARG A 770 -42.57 -15.51 62.69
CA ARG A 770 -42.82 -15.31 64.12
C ARG A 770 -41.67 -15.84 64.98
N GLU A 771 -41.79 -15.63 66.28
CA GLU A 771 -40.89 -16.21 67.27
C GLU A 771 -41.45 -17.49 67.90
N CYS A 772 -40.56 -18.44 68.14
CA CYS A 772 -40.75 -19.59 69.01
C CYS A 772 -39.54 -19.71 69.96
N GLY A 773 -39.57 -20.67 70.89
CA GLY A 773 -38.42 -21.00 71.73
C GLY A 773 -37.19 -21.36 70.88
N THR A 774 -36.01 -20.94 71.32
CA THR A 774 -34.75 -21.26 70.62
C THR A 774 -34.42 -22.75 70.81
N PRO A 775 -34.30 -23.55 69.73
CA PRO A 775 -34.05 -24.99 69.79
C PRO A 775 -32.57 -25.29 70.11
N THR A 776 -32.15 -24.88 71.30
CA THR A 776 -30.73 -24.79 71.71
C THR A 776 -30.08 -26.17 71.76
N ASN A 777 -30.79 -27.19 72.27
CA ASN A 777 -30.25 -28.54 72.41
C ASN A 777 -30.01 -29.20 71.05
N GLN A 778 -30.98 -29.07 70.14
CA GLN A 778 -30.99 -29.65 68.81
C GLN A 778 -29.96 -28.96 67.91
N LEU A 779 -29.84 -27.62 68.00
CA LEU A 779 -28.81 -26.87 67.27
C LEU A 779 -27.39 -27.20 67.74
N ASN A 780 -27.17 -27.34 69.05
CA ASN A 780 -25.86 -27.76 69.55
C ASN A 780 -25.53 -29.19 69.09
N ALA A 781 -26.50 -30.11 69.10
CA ALA A 781 -26.31 -31.48 68.65
C ALA A 781 -25.92 -31.54 67.16
N ILE A 782 -26.69 -30.92 66.27
CA ILE A 782 -26.44 -30.92 64.82
C ILE A 782 -25.12 -30.22 64.47
N CYS A 783 -24.79 -29.09 65.12
CA CYS A 783 -23.54 -28.36 64.86
C CYS A 783 -22.32 -29.13 65.33
N LYS A 784 -22.37 -29.72 66.54
CA LYS A 784 -21.29 -30.55 67.09
C LYS A 784 -21.02 -31.75 66.19
N GLN A 785 -22.06 -32.45 65.75
CA GLN A 785 -21.92 -33.61 64.88
C GLN A 785 -21.31 -33.27 63.52
N ASN A 786 -21.73 -32.18 62.88
CA ASN A 786 -21.18 -31.73 61.60
C ASN A 786 -19.69 -31.35 61.74
N LYS A 787 -19.34 -30.66 62.84
CA LYS A 787 -17.95 -30.31 63.16
C LYS A 787 -17.07 -31.55 63.39
N GLU A 788 -17.56 -32.56 64.11
CA GLU A 788 -16.85 -33.83 64.33
C GLU A 788 -16.62 -34.59 63.02
N LYS A 789 -17.56 -34.50 62.06
CA LYS A 789 -17.42 -35.07 60.72
C LYS A 789 -16.55 -34.25 59.75
N GLY A 790 -15.92 -33.17 60.23
CA GLY A 790 -14.97 -32.36 59.45
C GLY A 790 -15.59 -31.34 58.50
N SER A 791 -16.91 -31.15 58.51
CA SER A 791 -17.62 -30.18 57.66
C SER A 791 -18.59 -29.37 58.52
N PRO A 792 -18.23 -28.15 58.96
CA PRO A 792 -19.06 -27.38 59.87
C PRO A 792 -20.33 -26.87 59.17
N LEU A 793 -21.45 -26.89 59.89
CA LEU A 793 -22.77 -26.51 59.39
C LEU A 793 -22.90 -24.98 59.25
N TYR A 794 -23.34 -24.49 58.09
CA TYR A 794 -23.70 -23.09 57.90
C TYR A 794 -25.20 -22.88 58.05
N LEU A 795 -25.60 -21.89 58.84
CA LEU A 795 -27.01 -21.60 59.15
C LEU A 795 -27.35 -20.14 58.83
N TYR A 796 -28.29 -19.94 57.93
CA TYR A 796 -28.89 -18.65 57.59
C TYR A 796 -30.30 -18.60 58.17
N THR A 797 -30.57 -17.66 59.08
CA THR A 797 -31.90 -17.49 59.67
C THR A 797 -32.55 -16.20 59.16
N VAL A 798 -33.81 -16.28 58.76
CA VAL A 798 -34.57 -15.17 58.15
C VAL A 798 -35.87 -14.95 58.92
N LEU A 799 -36.04 -13.77 59.50
CA LEU A 799 -37.34 -13.30 60.01
C LEU A 799 -38.09 -12.63 58.85
N PHE A 800 -39.23 -13.19 58.45
CA PHE A 800 -40.00 -12.72 57.30
C PHE A 800 -41.38 -12.21 57.70
N GLY A 801 -41.54 -10.89 57.86
CA GLY A 801 -42.79 -10.29 58.29
C GLY A 801 -42.63 -8.87 58.80
N SER A 802 -43.68 -8.32 59.39
CA SER A 802 -43.71 -6.94 59.93
C SER A 802 -42.77 -6.72 61.11
N ASP A 803 -42.38 -7.79 61.80
CA ASP A 803 -41.52 -7.74 62.97
C ASP A 803 -40.06 -7.53 62.56
N ARG A 804 -39.37 -6.61 63.25
CA ARG A 804 -38.01 -6.19 62.85
C ARG A 804 -36.90 -6.88 63.62
N HIS A 805 -37.22 -7.56 64.71
CA HIS A 805 -36.27 -8.19 65.61
C HIS A 805 -36.78 -9.56 66.03
N SER A 806 -35.92 -10.58 66.00
CA SER A 806 -36.17 -11.84 66.67
C SER A 806 -34.98 -12.28 67.51
N ASN A 807 -35.20 -12.42 68.82
CA ASN A 807 -34.19 -12.92 69.75
C ASN A 807 -33.88 -14.39 69.47
N SER A 808 -34.90 -15.19 69.16
CA SER A 808 -34.72 -16.62 68.97
C SER A 808 -33.97 -16.94 67.68
N LEU A 809 -34.37 -16.38 66.53
CA LEU A 809 -33.69 -16.60 65.25
C LEU A 809 -32.25 -16.06 65.26
N ASN A 810 -32.02 -14.87 65.84
CA ASN A 810 -30.67 -14.34 65.97
C ASN A 810 -29.78 -15.28 66.82
N LYS A 811 -30.30 -15.76 67.96
CA LYS A 811 -29.59 -16.70 68.83
C LYS A 811 -29.30 -18.04 68.15
N MET A 812 -30.17 -18.52 67.25
CA MET A 812 -29.91 -19.73 66.46
C MET A 812 -28.67 -19.55 65.56
N ALA A 813 -28.57 -18.42 64.85
CA ALA A 813 -27.41 -18.10 64.00
C ALA A 813 -26.13 -17.94 64.84
N GLU A 814 -26.19 -17.28 66.00
CA GLU A 814 -25.06 -17.13 66.93
C GLU A 814 -24.56 -18.48 67.47
N ILE A 815 -25.47 -19.38 67.86
CA ILE A 815 -25.13 -20.74 68.30
C ILE A 815 -24.38 -21.46 67.18
N ALA A 816 -24.92 -21.48 65.96
CA ALA A 816 -24.25 -22.14 64.83
C ALA A 816 -22.88 -21.50 64.52
N GLN A 817 -22.78 -20.17 64.55
CA GLN A 817 -21.53 -19.44 64.31
C GLN A 817 -20.44 -19.78 65.34
N SER A 818 -20.79 -20.06 66.59
CA SER A 818 -19.83 -20.41 67.65
C SER A 818 -19.03 -21.69 67.38
N TYR A 819 -19.51 -22.57 66.50
CA TYR A 819 -18.80 -23.79 66.10
C TYR A 819 -17.75 -23.54 65.01
N HIS A 820 -17.71 -22.35 64.40
CA HIS A 820 -16.75 -21.94 63.37
C HIS A 820 -15.56 -21.15 63.96
N PRO A 821 -14.41 -21.07 63.27
CA PRO A 821 -13.25 -20.29 63.73
C PRO A 821 -13.56 -18.78 63.82
N GLN A 822 -13.07 -18.12 64.89
CA GLN A 822 -13.35 -16.70 65.17
C GLN A 822 -12.66 -15.71 64.20
N ASN A 823 -11.63 -16.15 63.45
CA ASN A 823 -10.90 -15.33 62.47
C ASN A 823 -10.80 -16.07 61.13
N PRO A 824 -11.74 -15.86 60.18
CA PRO A 824 -11.58 -16.40 58.83
C PRO A 824 -10.47 -15.63 58.09
N SER A 825 -9.50 -16.35 57.54
CA SER A 825 -8.36 -15.77 56.81
C SER A 825 -8.73 -15.11 55.47
N SER A 826 -10.01 -15.11 55.06
CA SER A 826 -10.48 -14.48 53.83
C SER A 826 -11.66 -13.52 54.07
N LYS A 827 -11.71 -12.43 53.28
CA LYS A 827 -12.83 -11.46 53.26
C LYS A 827 -14.15 -12.07 52.76
N ASN A 828 -14.12 -13.26 52.15
CA ASN A 828 -15.27 -13.91 51.49
C ASN A 828 -15.68 -15.24 52.16
N ALA A 829 -15.30 -15.49 53.41
CA ALA A 829 -15.67 -16.73 54.11
C ALA A 829 -17.17 -16.77 54.45
N LEU A 830 -17.81 -17.93 54.26
CA LEU A 830 -19.20 -18.18 54.69
C LEU A 830 -19.33 -17.97 56.21
N ARG A 831 -20.45 -17.39 56.63
CA ARG A 831 -20.79 -17.14 58.04
C ARG A 831 -22.27 -17.44 58.27
N CYS A 832 -22.58 -17.98 59.44
CA CYS A 832 -23.93 -18.09 59.92
C CYS A 832 -24.44 -16.69 60.28
N GLN A 833 -25.62 -16.32 59.79
CA GLN A 833 -26.13 -14.96 59.91
C GLN A 833 -27.64 -14.90 60.06
N PHE A 834 -28.08 -13.86 60.76
CA PHE A 834 -29.48 -13.50 60.91
C PHE A 834 -29.83 -12.29 60.04
N THR A 835 -30.98 -12.34 59.39
CA THR A 835 -31.55 -11.19 58.68
C THR A 835 -33.05 -11.07 58.96
N SER A 836 -33.59 -9.85 58.84
CA SER A 836 -35.02 -9.59 58.90
C SER A 836 -35.47 -8.80 57.67
N THR A 837 -36.61 -9.20 57.10
CA THR A 837 -37.21 -8.48 55.97
C THR A 837 -38.73 -8.56 55.99
N ALA A 838 -39.38 -7.44 55.67
CA ALA A 838 -40.82 -7.32 55.50
C ALA A 838 -41.21 -7.13 54.02
N ASP A 839 -40.28 -7.37 53.09
CA ASP A 839 -40.44 -7.09 51.67
C ASP A 839 -39.98 -8.29 50.83
N ALA A 840 -40.81 -8.68 49.85
CA ALA A 840 -40.56 -9.83 48.98
C ALA A 840 -39.33 -9.63 48.08
N GLY A 841 -39.09 -8.41 47.58
CA GLY A 841 -37.92 -8.07 46.78
C GLY A 841 -36.63 -8.15 47.59
N LYS A 842 -36.64 -7.64 48.83
CA LYS A 842 -35.51 -7.77 49.76
C LYS A 842 -35.26 -9.22 50.16
N LEU A 843 -36.30 -10.06 50.30
CA LEU A 843 -36.13 -11.49 50.54
C LEU A 843 -35.43 -12.18 49.35
N ALA A 844 -35.90 -11.92 48.12
CA ALA A 844 -35.28 -12.45 46.91
C ALA A 844 -33.83 -11.97 46.76
N ASN A 845 -33.55 -10.69 47.03
CA ASN A 845 -32.20 -10.13 47.03
C ASN A 845 -31.29 -10.77 48.10
N TYR A 846 -31.82 -11.05 49.29
CA TYR A 846 -31.05 -11.75 50.32
C TYR A 846 -30.75 -13.19 49.93
N PHE A 847 -31.70 -13.90 49.32
CA PHE A 847 -31.46 -15.25 48.80
C PHE A 847 -30.41 -15.22 47.69
N ASN A 848 -30.45 -14.25 46.78
CA ASN A 848 -29.39 -14.03 45.80
C ASN A 848 -28.03 -13.71 46.46
N TYR A 849 -28.01 -12.91 47.53
CA TYR A 849 -26.78 -12.66 48.30
C TYR A 849 -26.22 -13.95 48.93
N VAL A 850 -27.08 -14.81 49.49
CA VAL A 850 -26.67 -16.11 50.02
C VAL A 850 -26.15 -16.99 48.88
N GLU A 851 -26.80 -17.00 47.72
CA GLU A 851 -26.34 -17.71 46.51
C GLU A 851 -24.94 -17.26 46.08
N ASP A 852 -24.73 -15.95 45.97
CA ASP A 852 -23.44 -15.34 45.64
C ASP A 852 -22.37 -15.67 46.70
N SER A 853 -22.76 -15.70 47.98
CA SER A 853 -21.84 -16.07 49.07
C SER A 853 -21.38 -17.53 48.94
N LEU A 854 -22.31 -18.44 48.61
CA LEU A 854 -22.00 -19.86 48.37
C LEU A 854 -21.15 -20.03 47.11
N ARG A 855 -21.42 -19.27 46.05
CA ARG A 855 -20.64 -19.28 44.80
C ARG A 855 -19.19 -18.83 45.00
N ASN A 856 -18.96 -17.87 45.89
CA ASN A 856 -17.63 -17.30 46.15
C ASN A 856 -16.87 -18.03 47.27
N HIS A 857 -17.40 -19.14 47.80
CA HIS A 857 -16.77 -19.86 48.90
C HIS A 857 -15.58 -20.71 48.41
N GLU A 858 -14.39 -20.35 48.87
CA GLU A 858 -13.19 -21.19 48.72
C GLU A 858 -13.06 -22.11 49.96
N PRO A 859 -13.04 -23.44 49.77
CA PRO A 859 -12.89 -24.36 50.88
C PRO A 859 -11.49 -24.19 51.48
N ALA A 860 -11.40 -23.97 52.79
CA ALA A 860 -10.12 -24.13 53.48
C ALA A 860 -9.65 -25.56 53.23
N SER A 861 -8.42 -25.72 52.73
CA SER A 861 -7.83 -27.00 52.38
C SER A 861 -8.17 -28.05 53.44
N LEU A 862 -9.07 -28.98 53.10
CA LEU A 862 -9.30 -30.19 53.88
C LEU A 862 -7.94 -30.89 53.92
N LYS A 863 -7.24 -30.81 55.06
CA LYS A 863 -6.03 -31.57 55.28
C LYS A 863 -6.38 -33.03 55.02
N LYS A 864 -5.86 -33.59 53.92
CA LYS A 864 -5.72 -35.03 53.77
C LYS A 864 -4.97 -35.52 55.01
N VAL A 865 -5.61 -36.36 55.80
CA VAL A 865 -4.91 -37.35 56.61
C VAL A 865 -4.65 -38.54 55.70
#